data_AF-A0A6J2J859-F1
#
_entry.id   AF-A0A6J2J859-F1
#
_cell.length_a   1.000
_cell.length_b   1.000
_cell.length_c   1.000
_cell.angle_alpha   90.00
_cell.angle_beta   90.00
_cell.angle_gamma   90.00
#
_symmetry.space_group_name_H-M   'P 1'
#
loop_
_entity.id
_entity.type
_entity.pdbx_description
1 polymer ?
#
loop_
_entity_poly.entity_id
_entity_poly.type
_entity_poly.pdbx_seq_one_letter_code
_entity_poly.pdbx_strand_id
1 'polypeptide(L)'
;MKGVGSLPADREGMINKPIVTCAGDWNLFCTLEAPLVAAIPQDSCEWRRSYGRATKSVYLEASFIKYNKEKLQSELNLLKRPILQVYWTDCVDIEYYKTTLREEIETWLKQLEKANVTDWMIVQVETYDIRKANKLLPRTTVLDKIKGDFAVKQNEDRFISVINPIKSEARSAESWRALVAKMRHFILVAYNKALIKFEEYMREQREKRNDSDWDFCKYFILQEQLAFVLEMLGLYDEALVQYDELDALFSQFVLNSNIAESPKWLDTFRQPVSSWQAVRLTTLVPQHLRELIIKKRASLLDFRSYLFQRQSAMLLLTFKPWEIASRCLATVHNSIVELSLLGAPAVDGASACWAHLACAETLRACERLAATNNALEMCTAAQAPLLHHAKDKLHELGKLCGLLPGSPEPTSEQLHLVVMLSAGMGDSEPNSQPPTPTDRLKEALCSALSFQQYYLELAELAMGTYKHIGRLRFARLIGRELASFYSELGETSKAVVFLMDALRSYEEQGWKELAAQTRLELVSAAKKMKDMDRYAKLSATIACTQELEILVRNFYFEEMMRTIREDLANKTDTVLAELNECFKVKSVTLLPPERGLYITENKVQCRVVIESFLPKDIKCTKAAISIELFKDDKVAEKKPPVKHKTDLSVNCSVGIQTGSPKRNVDKIEDAINSLVCSLRLDDLKPNNPLLNPLHITSQLHYKEDKSLQKATVECHNPKMPLRRSDSSKYRKPSATIRNNYQKCFSSEDIPLKPGSNDLILDFTATEKGAFKLGQISITVEGKLEFLSNALIGGKVGFEVVTQGVNVYLNKVEPKKDLVAGLEHAMELVVTCGSTRIEEDSKISLKTTSGLLIRLSDEFSIMSREVSVRVACEPFDTATIPLTLFASLQPRRERSVEHVVWITCPWLESAMEVPLHFSPPMIASWRLLTSNTRKFVHVTLKSTVAHYVQFALTEAGLQCDGNNTVSDLNPKKSDHMMVASDGTTASFMWELLKDPLVKAGPMKSIFSVQYQATGGEEPARPFVCPFDIQDYTTLFVVRTRLEPCKGSDFCRASQMCCLQLNVQRVNETEHTSLMYEVLADQTMWAVLGRTAGVITTECASADPQCVALDVMPLVAGYLPLPTVRLSKYIAANTKDSSSHPRLEPFSPGQIYHAGKAKQVHVLPPMPKEHLEPTAN
;
A
#
# COMPACT_ATOMS: atom_id res chain seq x y z
N MET A 1 7.54 -39.13 -4.74
CA MET A 1 7.77 -40.16 -3.72
C MET A 1 8.56 -41.36 -4.28
N LYS A 2 9.81 -41.14 -4.72
CA LYS A 2 10.78 -42.22 -4.97
C LYS A 2 12.12 -41.71 -4.43
N GLY A 3 12.53 -42.21 -3.28
CA GLY A 3 13.75 -41.75 -2.61
C GLY A 3 13.69 -41.84 -1.08
N VAL A 4 13.33 -43.01 -0.53
CA VAL A 4 13.69 -43.39 0.84
C VAL A 4 14.02 -44.88 0.80
N GLY A 5 15.20 -45.18 0.24
CA GLY A 5 15.71 -46.53 0.10
C GLY A 5 16.93 -46.72 0.98
N SER A 6 16.78 -46.57 2.30
CA SER A 6 17.67 -47.12 3.33
C SER A 6 17.25 -46.61 4.71
N LEU A 7 16.51 -47.43 5.46
CA LEU A 7 16.40 -47.28 6.91
C LEU A 7 16.81 -48.61 7.55
N PRO A 8 17.76 -48.60 8.51
CA PRO A 8 18.24 -49.81 9.14
C PRO A 8 17.15 -50.46 10.00
N ALA A 9 17.29 -51.77 10.14
CA ALA A 9 16.42 -52.67 10.88
C ALA A 9 16.46 -52.37 12.38
N ASP A 10 15.56 -51.51 12.87
CA ASP A 10 15.18 -51.40 14.29
C ASP A 10 13.73 -50.85 14.40
N ARG A 11 12.79 -51.56 13.76
CA ARG A 11 11.34 -51.32 13.90
C ARG A 11 10.75 -52.30 14.91
N GLU A 12 11.03 -52.11 16.19
CA GLU A 12 10.26 -52.71 17.31
C GLU A 12 9.30 -51.70 17.97
N GLY A 13 8.80 -50.72 17.20
CA GLY A 13 7.58 -49.97 17.57
C GLY A 13 6.37 -50.69 17.02
N MET A 14 5.28 -50.82 17.81
CA MET A 14 4.02 -51.43 17.36
C MET A 14 3.53 -50.82 16.03
N ILE A 15 3.84 -51.48 14.92
CA ILE A 15 3.15 -51.29 13.65
C ILE A 15 1.92 -52.19 13.76
N ASN A 16 0.85 -51.67 14.36
CA ASN A 16 -0.43 -52.34 14.24
C ASN A 16 -0.72 -52.45 12.74
N LYS A 17 -1.11 -53.63 12.26
CA LYS A 17 -1.49 -53.86 10.87
C LYS A 17 -2.89 -54.47 10.83
N PRO A 18 -3.69 -54.17 9.80
CA PRO A 18 -4.91 -54.89 9.50
C PRO A 18 -4.72 -56.40 9.54
N ILE A 19 -5.47 -57.08 10.40
CA ILE A 19 -5.39 -58.54 10.54
C ILE A 19 -6.35 -59.19 9.54
N VAL A 20 -5.82 -60.02 8.66
CA VAL A 20 -6.56 -60.83 7.69
C VAL A 20 -6.38 -62.31 8.06
N THR A 21 -7.47 -63.04 8.18
CA THR A 21 -7.44 -64.48 8.50
C THR A 21 -7.53 -65.31 7.23
N CYS A 22 -6.71 -66.35 7.13
CA CYS A 22 -6.72 -67.27 6.00
C CYS A 22 -7.26 -68.66 6.42
N ALA A 23 -8.29 -69.13 5.72
CA ALA A 23 -8.90 -70.46 5.83
C ALA A 23 -8.66 -71.26 4.54
N GLY A 24 -8.95 -72.57 4.56
CA GLY A 24 -8.68 -73.48 3.44
C GLY A 24 -7.23 -73.99 3.44
N ASP A 25 -6.57 -73.99 2.28
CA ASP A 25 -5.19 -74.45 2.13
C ASP A 25 -4.18 -73.41 2.65
N TRP A 26 -3.73 -73.61 3.89
CA TRP A 26 -2.74 -72.76 4.55
C TRP A 26 -1.34 -72.87 3.91
N ASN A 27 -0.95 -74.06 3.44
CA ASN A 27 0.37 -74.27 2.85
C ASN A 27 0.48 -73.53 1.52
N LEU A 28 -0.58 -73.56 0.71
CA LEU A 28 -0.69 -72.75 -0.49
C LEU A 28 -0.52 -71.26 -0.18
N PHE A 29 -1.26 -70.74 0.80
CA PHE A 29 -1.19 -69.32 1.18
C PHE A 29 0.23 -68.90 1.60
N CYS A 30 0.92 -69.69 2.43
CA CYS A 30 2.29 -69.38 2.86
C CYS A 30 3.26 -69.16 1.68
N THR A 31 3.04 -69.82 0.54
CA THR A 31 3.87 -69.58 -0.66
C THR A 31 3.62 -68.22 -1.31
N LEU A 32 2.43 -67.64 -1.10
CA LEU A 32 1.97 -66.38 -1.70
C LEU A 32 2.03 -65.18 -0.74
N GLU A 33 2.28 -65.41 0.55
CA GLU A 33 2.26 -64.38 1.60
C GLU A 33 3.28 -63.27 1.36
N ALA A 34 4.55 -63.61 1.15
CA ALA A 34 5.61 -62.61 0.99
C ALA A 34 5.37 -61.67 -0.22
N PRO A 35 5.01 -62.17 -1.41
CA PRO A 35 4.57 -61.31 -2.52
C PRO A 35 3.36 -60.44 -2.20
N LEU A 36 2.37 -60.94 -1.43
CA LEU A 36 1.17 -60.17 -1.05
C LEU A 36 1.50 -59.03 -0.09
N VAL A 37 2.26 -59.32 0.96
CA VAL A 37 2.69 -58.32 1.96
C VAL A 37 3.51 -57.22 1.30
N ALA A 38 4.32 -57.55 0.29
CA ALA A 38 5.08 -56.58 -0.48
C ALA A 38 4.24 -55.76 -1.47
N ALA A 39 3.15 -56.32 -2.03
CA ALA A 39 2.34 -55.69 -3.07
C ALA A 39 1.20 -54.80 -2.53
N ILE A 40 0.57 -55.17 -1.40
CA ILE A 40 -0.55 -54.41 -0.82
C ILE A 40 -0.22 -52.93 -0.56
N PRO A 41 0.95 -52.54 0.01
CA PRO A 41 1.26 -51.14 0.30
C PRO A 41 1.76 -50.32 -0.91
N GLN A 42 1.99 -50.92 -2.09
CA GLN A 42 2.63 -50.21 -3.20
C GLN A 42 1.78 -49.09 -3.82
N ASP A 43 0.47 -49.29 -3.92
CA ASP A 43 -0.44 -48.28 -4.48
C ASP A 43 -1.47 -47.83 -3.44
N SER A 44 -1.85 -46.56 -3.51
CA SER A 44 -2.95 -46.02 -2.73
C SER A 44 -4.30 -46.54 -3.20
N CYS A 45 -5.25 -46.71 -2.28
CA CYS A 45 -6.64 -47.03 -2.58
C CYS A 45 -7.57 -45.88 -2.17
N GLU A 46 -8.64 -45.65 -2.93
CA GLU A 46 -9.68 -44.69 -2.54
C GLU A 46 -10.54 -45.26 -1.40
N TRP A 47 -10.49 -44.60 -0.25
CA TRP A 47 -11.36 -44.87 0.87
C TRP A 47 -12.54 -43.91 0.89
N ARG A 48 -13.74 -44.46 0.73
CA ARG A 48 -15.02 -43.74 0.82
C ARG A 48 -15.67 -44.06 2.16
N ARG A 49 -15.75 -43.05 3.02
CA ARG A 49 -16.42 -43.15 4.31
C ARG A 49 -17.89 -42.74 4.18
N SER A 50 -18.71 -43.26 5.08
CA SER A 50 -20.13 -42.89 5.18
C SER A 50 -20.31 -41.45 5.70
N TYR A 51 -21.53 -40.90 5.62
CA TYR A 51 -21.91 -39.57 6.15
C TYR A 51 -21.26 -38.36 5.45
N GLY A 52 -21.06 -38.42 4.13
CA GLY A 52 -20.63 -37.24 3.35
C GLY A 52 -19.18 -36.80 3.56
N ARG A 53 -18.35 -37.63 4.21
CA ARG A 53 -16.91 -37.38 4.34
C ARG A 53 -16.23 -37.50 2.97
N ALA A 54 -15.26 -36.63 2.71
CA ALA A 54 -14.51 -36.64 1.46
C ALA A 54 -13.79 -37.97 1.23
N THR A 55 -13.71 -38.39 -0.04
CA THR A 55 -12.93 -39.58 -0.42
C THR A 55 -11.45 -39.31 -0.18
N LYS A 56 -10.74 -40.24 0.45
CA LYS A 56 -9.30 -40.12 0.76
C LYS A 56 -8.50 -41.21 0.08
N SER A 57 -7.28 -40.89 -0.30
CA SER A 57 -6.29 -41.89 -0.73
C SER A 57 -5.59 -42.44 0.52
N VAL A 58 -5.59 -43.76 0.69
CA VAL A 58 -4.96 -44.43 1.83
C VAL A 58 -4.00 -45.52 1.37
N TYR A 59 -2.93 -45.72 2.13
CA TYR A 59 -2.00 -46.83 1.95
C TYR A 59 -2.29 -47.88 3.01
N LEU A 60 -2.36 -49.14 2.58
CA LEU A 60 -2.71 -50.25 3.46
C LEU A 60 -1.51 -51.16 3.64
N GLU A 61 -1.30 -51.60 4.87
CA GLU A 61 -0.55 -52.81 5.15
C GLU A 61 -1.52 -53.91 5.59
N ALA A 62 -1.08 -55.16 5.59
CA ALA A 62 -1.86 -56.27 6.12
C ALA A 62 -0.94 -57.27 6.83
N SER A 63 -1.46 -57.90 7.88
CA SER A 63 -0.86 -59.03 8.57
C SER A 63 -1.80 -60.22 8.42
N PHE A 64 -1.24 -61.38 8.06
CA PHE A 64 -2.01 -62.58 7.81
C PHE A 64 -1.85 -63.58 8.94
N ILE A 65 -2.96 -64.17 9.40
CA ILE A 65 -2.96 -65.21 10.43
C ILE A 65 -3.83 -66.39 10.00
N LYS A 66 -3.52 -67.59 10.50
CA LYS A 66 -4.36 -68.76 10.26
C LYS A 66 -5.73 -68.58 10.92
N TYR A 67 -6.79 -68.93 10.19
CA TYR A 67 -8.16 -68.88 10.71
C TYR A 67 -8.30 -69.76 11.95
N ASN A 68 -8.84 -69.17 13.02
CA ASN A 68 -9.16 -69.87 14.27
C ASN A 68 -10.56 -69.45 14.73
N LYS A 69 -11.43 -70.44 14.91
CA LYS A 69 -12.83 -70.29 15.32
C LYS A 69 -13.01 -69.56 16.65
N GLU A 70 -12.06 -69.71 17.59
CA GLU A 70 -12.14 -69.10 18.92
C GLU A 70 -11.84 -67.59 18.89
N LYS A 71 -11.08 -67.11 17.90
CA LYS A 71 -10.69 -65.70 17.77
C LYS A 71 -11.73 -64.82 17.04
N LEU A 72 -12.91 -65.37 16.71
CA LEU A 72 -14.00 -64.61 16.07
C LEU A 72 -14.87 -63.82 17.06
N GLN A 73 -14.78 -64.10 18.37
CA GLN A 73 -15.65 -63.46 19.36
C GLN A 73 -15.29 -62.00 19.63
N SER A 74 -16.34 -61.20 19.82
CA SER A 74 -16.32 -59.74 19.78
C SER A 74 -15.83 -59.12 21.09
N GLU A 75 -14.62 -58.58 21.06
CA GLU A 75 -14.32 -57.38 21.82
C GLU A 75 -14.40 -56.18 20.87
N LEU A 76 -14.87 -55.04 21.36
CA LEU A 76 -14.88 -53.73 20.67
C LEU A 76 -13.45 -53.16 20.47
N ASN A 77 -12.48 -54.02 20.13
CA ASN A 77 -11.08 -53.66 19.92
C ASN A 77 -10.75 -53.72 18.42
N LEU A 78 -10.56 -52.55 17.81
CA LEU A 78 -10.28 -52.44 16.37
C LEU A 78 -8.89 -52.93 15.96
N LEU A 79 -7.93 -52.98 16.89
CA LEU A 79 -6.53 -53.30 16.61
C LEU A 79 -6.25 -54.80 16.61
N LYS A 80 -6.94 -55.55 17.47
CA LYS A 80 -6.73 -57.01 17.64
C LYS A 80 -7.75 -57.87 16.89
N ARG A 81 -8.76 -57.25 16.27
CA ARG A 81 -9.83 -57.94 15.57
C ARG A 81 -9.43 -58.27 14.13
N PRO A 82 -9.62 -59.52 13.68
CA PRO A 82 -9.56 -59.86 12.25
C PRO A 82 -10.63 -59.11 11.45
N ILE A 83 -10.20 -58.36 10.43
CA ILE A 83 -11.07 -57.47 9.65
C ILE A 83 -11.62 -58.15 8.39
N LEU A 84 -10.82 -58.99 7.72
CA LEU A 84 -11.21 -59.71 6.50
C LEU A 84 -10.90 -61.21 6.66
N GLN A 85 -11.84 -62.05 6.23
CA GLN A 85 -11.68 -63.51 6.20
C GLN A 85 -11.47 -63.99 4.76
N VAL A 86 -10.39 -64.70 4.47
CA VAL A 86 -10.08 -65.17 3.10
C VAL A 86 -9.97 -66.69 3.07
N TYR A 87 -10.69 -67.34 2.16
CA TYR A 87 -10.57 -68.78 1.91
C TYR A 87 -9.68 -69.03 0.70
N TRP A 88 -8.66 -69.86 0.84
CA TRP A 88 -7.71 -70.21 -0.22
C TRP A 88 -7.91 -71.65 -0.67
N THR A 89 -7.96 -71.86 -1.99
CA THR A 89 -8.03 -73.21 -2.60
C THR A 89 -7.31 -73.21 -3.94
N ASP A 90 -6.65 -74.31 -4.31
CA ASP A 90 -6.07 -74.54 -5.64
C ASP A 90 -6.84 -75.61 -6.45
N CYS A 91 -8.06 -75.95 -6.01
CA CYS A 91 -8.85 -77.03 -6.58
C CYS A 91 -9.14 -76.79 -8.07
N VAL A 92 -8.73 -77.74 -8.92
CA VAL A 92 -9.01 -77.75 -10.36
C VAL A 92 -10.02 -78.84 -10.75
N ASP A 93 -10.28 -79.81 -9.87
CA ASP A 93 -11.14 -80.96 -10.11
C ASP A 93 -12.60 -80.72 -9.65
N ILE A 94 -13.53 -80.83 -10.59
CA ILE A 94 -14.97 -80.63 -10.36
C ILE A 94 -15.56 -81.74 -9.47
N GLU A 95 -15.04 -82.97 -9.53
CA GLU A 95 -15.54 -84.07 -8.69
C GLU A 95 -15.14 -83.86 -7.24
N TYR A 96 -13.87 -83.55 -6.99
CA TYR A 96 -13.38 -83.20 -5.64
C TYR A 96 -14.11 -81.99 -5.06
N TYR A 97 -14.45 -81.00 -5.90
CA TYR A 97 -15.27 -79.87 -5.46
C TYR A 97 -16.62 -80.33 -4.91
N LYS A 98 -17.33 -81.20 -5.63
CA LYS A 98 -18.67 -81.67 -5.25
C LYS A 98 -18.65 -82.55 -4.00
N THR A 99 -17.64 -83.36 -3.81
CA THR A 99 -17.58 -84.34 -2.71
C THR A 99 -17.02 -83.76 -1.42
N THR A 100 -16.13 -82.77 -1.49
CA THR A 100 -15.35 -82.35 -0.32
C THR A 100 -15.35 -80.82 -0.15
N LEU A 101 -14.78 -80.08 -1.10
CA LEU A 101 -14.54 -78.64 -0.95
C LEU A 101 -15.84 -77.83 -0.78
N ARG A 102 -16.94 -78.25 -1.41
CA ARG A 102 -18.25 -77.62 -1.24
C ARG A 102 -18.72 -77.66 0.22
N GLU A 103 -18.58 -78.80 0.90
CA GLU A 103 -18.99 -78.94 2.30
C GLU A 103 -18.08 -78.14 3.24
N GLU A 104 -16.77 -78.06 2.95
CA GLU A 104 -15.81 -77.27 3.72
C GLU A 104 -16.11 -75.76 3.64
N ILE A 105 -16.33 -75.25 2.42
CA ILE A 105 -16.69 -73.83 2.20
C ILE A 105 -18.03 -73.51 2.86
N GLU A 106 -19.04 -74.37 2.70
CA GLU A 106 -20.36 -74.18 3.32
C GLU A 106 -20.27 -74.16 4.85
N THR A 107 -19.45 -75.05 5.43
CA THR A 107 -19.22 -75.10 6.88
C THR A 107 -18.53 -73.83 7.38
N TRP A 108 -17.52 -73.34 6.65
CA TRP A 108 -16.82 -72.09 6.99
C TRP A 108 -17.75 -70.88 6.90
N LEU A 109 -18.55 -70.76 5.83
CA LEU A 109 -19.52 -69.66 5.67
C LEU A 109 -20.58 -69.66 6.78
N LYS A 110 -21.12 -70.84 7.17
CA LYS A 110 -22.05 -70.97 8.30
C LYS A 110 -21.41 -70.54 9.63
N GLN A 111 -20.11 -70.80 9.82
CA GLN A 111 -19.39 -70.34 11.01
C GLN A 111 -19.26 -68.80 11.05
N LEU A 112 -18.95 -68.19 9.91
CA LEU A 112 -18.87 -66.72 9.79
C LEU A 112 -20.24 -66.07 10.04
N GLU A 113 -21.30 -66.64 9.48
CA GLU A 113 -22.68 -66.17 9.67
C GLU A 113 -23.10 -66.24 11.14
N LYS A 114 -22.80 -67.36 11.83
CA LYS A 114 -23.05 -67.50 13.28
C LYS A 114 -22.30 -66.46 14.11
N ALA A 115 -21.13 -66.03 13.66
CA ALA A 115 -20.33 -64.98 14.31
C ALA A 115 -20.68 -63.55 13.82
N ASN A 116 -21.70 -63.39 12.98
CA ASN A 116 -22.13 -62.12 12.38
C ASN A 116 -20.99 -61.42 11.59
N VAL A 117 -20.13 -62.20 10.92
CA VAL A 117 -19.04 -61.72 10.07
C VAL A 117 -19.50 -61.76 8.61
N THR A 118 -19.67 -60.58 8.03
CA THR A 118 -20.16 -60.43 6.64
C THR A 118 -19.06 -60.18 5.62
N ASP A 119 -17.81 -60.04 6.06
CA ASP A 119 -16.71 -59.55 5.25
C ASP A 119 -15.71 -60.69 4.99
N TRP A 120 -15.91 -61.34 3.85
CA TRP A 120 -15.17 -62.51 3.43
C TRP A 120 -14.90 -62.52 1.93
N MET A 121 -13.90 -63.29 1.52
CA MET A 121 -13.50 -63.48 0.12
C MET A 121 -13.03 -64.92 -0.10
N ILE A 122 -13.28 -65.49 -1.28
CA ILE A 122 -12.76 -66.81 -1.68
C ILE A 122 -11.84 -66.62 -2.87
N VAL A 123 -10.62 -67.14 -2.75
CA VAL A 123 -9.56 -67.07 -3.76
C VAL A 123 -9.23 -68.47 -4.24
N GLN A 124 -9.47 -68.70 -5.53
CA GLN A 124 -9.03 -69.89 -6.23
C GLN A 124 -7.70 -69.61 -6.95
N VAL A 125 -6.67 -70.39 -6.64
CA VAL A 125 -5.36 -70.29 -7.28
C VAL A 125 -5.28 -71.30 -8.42
N GLU A 126 -5.28 -70.81 -9.65
CA GLU A 126 -5.16 -71.65 -10.83
C GLU A 126 -3.69 -71.95 -11.14
N THR A 127 -3.40 -73.22 -11.39
CA THR A 127 -2.08 -73.67 -11.85
C THR A 127 -2.13 -73.96 -13.34
N TYR A 128 -1.59 -73.04 -14.14
CA TYR A 128 -1.56 -73.18 -15.59
C TYR A 128 -0.50 -74.21 -16.02
N ASP A 129 -0.91 -75.31 -16.65
CA ASP A 129 0.00 -76.30 -17.23
C ASP A 129 0.17 -76.03 -18.74
N ILE A 130 1.38 -75.58 -19.11
CA ILE A 130 1.73 -75.19 -20.49
C ILE A 130 1.55 -76.36 -21.48
N ARG A 131 1.55 -77.61 -20.99
CA ARG A 131 1.42 -78.81 -21.82
C ARG A 131 0.00 -79.13 -22.31
N LYS A 132 -1.04 -78.41 -21.86
CA LYS A 132 -2.46 -78.70 -22.19
C LYS A 132 -3.15 -77.68 -23.11
N ALA A 133 -2.42 -76.95 -23.95
CA ALA A 133 -2.97 -75.84 -24.75
C ALA A 133 -3.98 -76.21 -25.87
N ASN A 134 -4.23 -77.50 -26.18
CA ASN A 134 -5.03 -77.91 -27.34
C ASN A 134 -6.25 -78.82 -27.04
N LYS A 135 -6.87 -78.73 -25.86
CA LYS A 135 -8.18 -79.37 -25.62
C LYS A 135 -9.23 -78.30 -25.33
N LEU A 136 -10.42 -78.45 -25.94
CA LEU A 136 -11.60 -77.64 -25.68
C LEU A 136 -11.72 -77.31 -24.19
N LEU A 137 -11.83 -76.02 -23.87
CA LEU A 137 -12.08 -75.55 -22.50
C LEU A 137 -13.30 -76.30 -21.92
N PRO A 138 -13.23 -76.82 -20.69
CA PRO A 138 -14.40 -77.37 -20.02
C PRO A 138 -15.50 -76.31 -19.95
N ARG A 139 -16.75 -76.70 -20.22
CA ARG A 139 -17.91 -75.80 -20.37
C ARG A 139 -18.24 -74.98 -19.10
N THR A 140 -17.69 -75.35 -17.94
CA THR A 140 -17.82 -74.66 -16.65
C THR A 140 -16.56 -74.91 -15.80
N THR A 141 -15.97 -73.87 -15.22
CA THR A 141 -14.82 -73.99 -14.30
C THR A 141 -15.27 -74.31 -12.87
N VAL A 142 -14.33 -74.71 -11.99
CA VAL A 142 -14.61 -74.89 -10.55
C VAL A 142 -15.04 -73.56 -9.92
N LEU A 143 -14.48 -72.41 -10.32
CA LEU A 143 -14.94 -71.10 -9.86
C LEU A 143 -16.40 -70.86 -10.23
N ASP A 144 -16.80 -71.20 -11.46
CA ASP A 144 -18.19 -71.03 -11.92
C ASP A 144 -19.17 -71.89 -11.10
N LYS A 145 -18.72 -73.05 -10.63
CA LYS A 145 -19.49 -73.90 -9.71
C LYS A 145 -19.57 -73.29 -8.31
N ILE A 146 -18.46 -72.80 -7.76
CA ILE A 146 -18.44 -72.07 -6.49
C ILE A 146 -19.37 -70.85 -6.55
N LYS A 147 -19.31 -70.08 -7.64
CA LYS A 147 -20.21 -68.94 -7.88
C LYS A 147 -21.67 -69.39 -8.00
N GLY A 148 -21.94 -70.46 -8.74
CA GLY A 148 -23.30 -71.00 -8.88
C GLY A 148 -23.91 -71.49 -7.56
N ASP A 149 -23.08 -72.05 -6.67
CA ASP A 149 -23.53 -72.60 -5.39
C ASP A 149 -23.62 -71.54 -4.27
N PHE A 150 -22.76 -70.52 -4.28
CA PHE A 150 -22.63 -69.56 -3.15
C PHE A 150 -22.81 -68.07 -3.52
N ALA A 151 -22.80 -67.68 -4.80
CA ALA A 151 -22.95 -66.27 -5.17
C ALA A 151 -24.43 -65.85 -5.22
N VAL A 152 -24.77 -64.83 -4.43
CA VAL A 152 -25.99 -64.03 -4.61
C VAL A 152 -25.66 -62.88 -5.56
N LYS A 153 -26.61 -62.35 -6.35
CA LYS A 153 -26.38 -61.26 -7.34
C LYS A 153 -25.59 -60.04 -6.82
N GLN A 154 -25.55 -59.81 -5.51
CA GLN A 154 -24.82 -58.70 -4.87
C GLN A 154 -23.38 -59.05 -4.42
N ASN A 155 -22.98 -60.33 -4.45
CA ASN A 155 -21.72 -60.85 -3.87
C ASN A 155 -20.79 -61.53 -4.90
N GLU A 156 -21.07 -61.42 -6.21
CA GLU A 156 -20.29 -62.09 -7.25
C GLU A 156 -18.80 -61.69 -7.25
N ASP A 157 -18.52 -60.44 -6.86
CA ASP A 157 -17.18 -59.83 -6.76
C ASP A 157 -16.28 -60.42 -5.65
N ARG A 158 -16.79 -61.31 -4.80
CA ARG A 158 -16.05 -61.92 -3.67
C ARG A 158 -15.33 -63.22 -4.03
N PHE A 159 -15.57 -63.73 -5.24
CA PHE A 159 -14.96 -64.96 -5.75
C PHE A 159 -13.92 -64.59 -6.81
N ILE A 160 -12.65 -64.80 -6.50
CA ILE A 160 -11.52 -64.36 -7.33
C ILE A 160 -10.73 -65.58 -7.80
N SER A 161 -10.44 -65.65 -9.10
CA SER A 161 -9.43 -66.57 -9.63
C SER A 161 -8.12 -65.83 -9.85
N VAL A 162 -7.01 -66.46 -9.45
CA VAL A 162 -5.66 -65.91 -9.53
C VAL A 162 -4.73 -66.95 -10.13
N ILE A 163 -4.02 -66.58 -11.18
CA ILE A 163 -2.99 -67.46 -11.75
C ILE A 163 -1.79 -67.46 -10.81
N ASN A 164 -1.28 -68.64 -10.46
CA ASN A 164 -0.16 -68.77 -9.54
C ASN A 164 1.07 -67.95 -10.02
N PRO A 165 1.48 -66.90 -9.29
CA PRO A 165 2.56 -66.01 -9.73
C PRO A 165 3.94 -66.67 -9.71
N ILE A 166 4.13 -67.69 -8.88
CA ILE A 166 5.40 -68.43 -8.76
C ILE A 166 5.66 -69.27 -10.02
N LYS A 167 4.60 -69.71 -10.72
CA LYS A 167 4.72 -70.53 -11.93
C LYS A 167 4.86 -69.71 -13.22
N SER A 168 4.32 -68.49 -13.27
CA SER A 168 4.46 -67.58 -14.43
C SER A 168 4.13 -66.12 -14.06
N GLU A 169 5.17 -65.30 -13.89
CA GLU A 169 5.03 -63.88 -13.50
C GLU A 169 4.33 -63.04 -14.59
N ALA A 170 4.72 -63.18 -15.85
CA ALA A 170 4.18 -62.39 -16.96
C ALA A 170 2.67 -62.60 -17.19
N ARG A 171 2.16 -63.82 -16.98
CA ARG A 171 0.73 -64.15 -17.18
C ARG A 171 -0.11 -63.90 -15.94
N SER A 172 0.46 -64.04 -14.75
CA SER A 172 -0.24 -63.79 -13.49
C SER A 172 -0.39 -62.31 -13.17
N ALA A 173 0.44 -61.43 -13.74
CA ALA A 173 0.50 -60.00 -13.42
C ALA A 173 -0.86 -59.29 -13.38
N GLU A 174 -1.75 -59.55 -14.35
CA GLU A 174 -3.09 -58.94 -14.39
C GLU A 174 -3.99 -59.47 -13.26
N SER A 175 -4.09 -60.80 -13.12
CA SER A 175 -4.89 -61.44 -12.06
C SER A 175 -4.37 -61.13 -10.66
N TRP A 176 -3.06 -60.96 -10.51
CA TRP A 176 -2.41 -60.59 -9.26
C TRP A 176 -2.72 -59.15 -8.87
N ARG A 177 -2.61 -58.21 -9.82
CA ARG A 177 -3.03 -56.82 -9.60
C ARG A 177 -4.51 -56.72 -9.25
N ALA A 178 -5.37 -57.52 -9.89
CA ALA A 178 -6.79 -57.59 -9.56
C ALA A 178 -7.05 -58.14 -8.15
N LEU A 179 -6.36 -59.21 -7.73
CA LEU A 179 -6.43 -59.74 -6.35
C LEU A 179 -6.03 -58.67 -5.34
N VAL A 180 -4.87 -58.04 -5.52
CA VAL A 180 -4.36 -57.02 -4.62
C VAL A 180 -5.33 -55.84 -4.52
N ALA A 181 -5.89 -55.39 -5.66
CA ALA A 181 -6.88 -54.32 -5.68
C ALA A 181 -8.17 -54.71 -4.92
N LYS A 182 -8.68 -55.94 -5.11
CA LYS A 182 -9.85 -56.44 -4.38
C LYS A 182 -9.58 -56.64 -2.89
N MET A 183 -8.39 -57.10 -2.50
CA MET A 183 -7.99 -57.19 -1.09
C MET A 183 -7.97 -55.81 -0.43
N ARG A 184 -7.32 -54.81 -1.05
CA ARG A 184 -7.35 -53.42 -0.56
C ARG A 184 -8.79 -52.91 -0.39
N HIS A 185 -9.63 -53.14 -1.40
CA HIS A 185 -11.03 -52.73 -1.37
C HIS A 185 -11.81 -53.38 -0.22
N PHE A 186 -11.77 -54.72 -0.09
CA PHE A 186 -12.53 -55.43 0.94
C PHE A 186 -12.03 -55.17 2.35
N ILE A 187 -10.71 -54.97 2.56
CA ILE A 187 -10.16 -54.52 3.84
C ILE A 187 -10.77 -53.16 4.23
N LEU A 188 -10.84 -52.20 3.31
CA LEU A 188 -11.40 -50.88 3.58
C LEU A 188 -12.90 -50.88 3.82
N VAL A 189 -13.65 -51.71 3.08
CA VAL A 189 -15.10 -51.88 3.28
C VAL A 189 -15.38 -52.44 4.67
N ALA A 190 -14.63 -53.46 5.07
CA ALA A 190 -14.76 -54.09 6.39
C ALA A 190 -14.38 -53.11 7.52
N TYR A 191 -13.27 -52.36 7.36
CA TYR A 191 -12.91 -51.31 8.30
C TYR A 191 -13.97 -50.22 8.41
N ASN A 192 -14.55 -49.76 7.29
CA ASN A 192 -15.58 -48.72 7.33
C ASN A 192 -16.79 -49.17 8.16
N LYS A 193 -17.25 -50.42 7.99
CA LYS A 193 -18.33 -51.00 8.81
C LYS A 193 -17.95 -51.08 10.29
N ALA A 194 -16.74 -51.54 10.59
CA ALA A 194 -16.25 -51.65 11.97
C ALA A 194 -16.10 -50.27 12.63
N LEU A 195 -15.58 -49.29 11.90
CA LEU A 195 -15.37 -47.92 12.35
C LEU A 195 -16.69 -47.20 12.62
N ILE A 196 -17.71 -47.36 11.78
CA ILE A 196 -19.03 -46.74 12.03
C ILE A 196 -19.58 -47.20 13.38
N LYS A 197 -19.60 -48.51 13.62
CA LYS A 197 -20.08 -49.08 14.90
C LYS A 197 -19.22 -48.61 16.08
N PHE A 198 -17.90 -48.51 15.88
CA PHE A 198 -16.99 -48.07 16.93
C PHE A 198 -17.12 -46.57 17.24
N GLU A 199 -17.27 -45.72 16.23
CA GLU A 199 -17.49 -44.28 16.39
C GLU A 199 -18.84 -43.97 17.05
N GLU A 200 -19.89 -44.75 16.74
CA GLU A 200 -21.18 -44.69 17.43
C GLU A 200 -21.03 -45.04 18.92
N TYR A 201 -20.37 -46.17 19.23
CA TYR A 201 -20.09 -46.55 20.62
C TYR A 201 -19.24 -45.50 21.36
N MET A 202 -18.22 -44.93 20.71
CA MET A 202 -17.42 -43.85 21.29
C MET A 202 -18.27 -42.61 21.57
N ARG A 203 -19.19 -42.24 20.66
CA ARG A 203 -20.11 -41.11 20.85
C ARG A 203 -21.02 -41.34 22.05
N GLU A 204 -21.59 -42.53 22.20
CA GLU A 204 -22.38 -42.90 23.38
C GLU A 204 -21.58 -42.75 24.68
N GLN A 205 -20.31 -43.19 24.69
CA GLN A 205 -19.43 -43.02 25.84
C GLN A 205 -19.10 -41.54 26.11
N ARG A 206 -19.01 -40.68 25.09
CA ARG A 206 -18.75 -39.24 25.24
C ARG A 206 -19.96 -38.46 25.76
N GLU A 207 -21.18 -38.93 25.45
CA GLU A 207 -22.43 -38.37 25.99
C GLU A 207 -22.58 -38.65 27.49
N LYS A 208 -22.09 -39.81 27.93
CA LYS A 208 -22.03 -40.24 29.34
C LYS A 208 -20.92 -39.58 30.16
N ARG A 209 -20.21 -38.58 29.62
CA ARG A 209 -19.05 -37.95 30.30
C ARG A 209 -19.36 -37.27 31.64
N ASN A 210 -20.64 -36.96 31.90
CA ASN A 210 -21.11 -36.37 33.15
C ASN A 210 -21.59 -37.44 34.16
N ASP A 211 -21.60 -38.72 33.77
CA ASP A 211 -22.02 -39.81 34.64
C ASP A 211 -20.93 -40.14 35.66
N SER A 212 -21.32 -40.55 36.88
CA SER A 212 -20.39 -40.84 37.98
C SER A 212 -19.45 -42.02 37.71
N ASP A 213 -19.89 -42.98 36.88
CA ASP A 213 -19.14 -44.20 36.56
C ASP A 213 -18.21 -44.02 35.35
N TRP A 214 -18.27 -42.85 34.71
CA TRP A 214 -17.42 -42.52 33.57
C TRP A 214 -15.99 -42.19 34.01
N ASP A 215 -15.02 -42.62 33.20
CA ASP A 215 -13.61 -42.46 33.50
C ASP A 215 -12.85 -42.00 32.26
N PHE A 216 -12.16 -40.87 32.37
CA PHE A 216 -11.44 -40.28 31.25
C PHE A 216 -10.34 -41.21 30.73
N CYS A 217 -9.57 -41.89 31.58
CA CYS A 217 -8.49 -42.78 31.12
C CYS A 217 -9.03 -43.95 30.30
N LYS A 218 -10.19 -44.51 30.67
CA LYS A 218 -10.87 -45.53 29.85
C LYS A 218 -11.32 -44.97 28.51
N TYR A 219 -11.94 -43.80 28.50
CA TYR A 219 -12.39 -43.13 27.27
C TYR A 219 -11.21 -42.72 26.38
N PHE A 220 -10.11 -42.26 26.96
CA PHE A 220 -8.87 -41.92 26.30
C PHE A 220 -8.33 -43.11 25.50
N ILE A 221 -8.21 -44.28 26.13
CA ILE A 221 -7.73 -45.50 25.46
C ILE A 221 -8.72 -45.98 24.38
N LEU A 222 -10.01 -45.69 24.53
CA LEU A 222 -11.01 -45.95 23.49
C LEU A 222 -10.82 -45.04 22.27
N GLN A 223 -10.74 -43.73 22.46
CA GLN A 223 -10.56 -42.78 21.35
C GLN A 223 -9.15 -42.88 20.72
N GLU A 224 -8.12 -43.20 21.51
CA GLU A 224 -6.76 -43.49 21.03
C GLU A 224 -6.74 -44.69 20.06
N GLN A 225 -7.55 -45.71 20.28
CA GLN A 225 -7.65 -46.83 19.32
C GLN A 225 -8.11 -46.36 17.94
N LEU A 226 -9.00 -45.38 17.87
CA LEU A 226 -9.37 -44.77 16.59
C LEU A 226 -8.17 -44.02 15.99
N ALA A 227 -7.43 -43.27 16.80
CA ALA A 227 -6.22 -42.57 16.35
C ALA A 227 -5.18 -43.55 15.76
N PHE A 228 -4.96 -44.69 16.41
CA PHE A 228 -4.07 -45.74 15.88
C PHE A 228 -4.57 -46.31 14.56
N VAL A 229 -5.88 -46.54 14.40
CA VAL A 229 -6.42 -47.02 13.12
C VAL A 229 -6.21 -45.99 12.01
N LEU A 230 -6.42 -44.70 12.29
CA LEU A 230 -6.18 -43.63 11.32
C LEU A 230 -4.69 -43.50 10.98
N GLU A 231 -3.80 -43.64 11.96
CA GLU A 231 -2.35 -43.69 11.78
C GLU A 231 -1.92 -44.88 10.90
N MET A 232 -2.48 -46.08 11.12
CA MET A 232 -2.24 -47.26 10.29
C MET A 232 -2.65 -47.06 8.82
N LEU A 233 -3.71 -46.28 8.59
CA LEU A 233 -4.20 -45.96 7.23
C LEU A 233 -3.45 -44.79 6.57
N GLY A 234 -2.44 -44.22 7.25
CA GLY A 234 -1.68 -43.06 6.79
C GLY A 234 -2.43 -41.73 6.90
N LEU A 235 -3.55 -41.68 7.64
CA LEU A 235 -4.36 -40.48 7.86
C LEU A 235 -3.92 -39.73 9.12
N TYR A 236 -2.66 -39.29 9.13
CA TYR A 236 -2.03 -38.67 10.29
C TYR A 236 -2.72 -37.37 10.74
N ASP A 237 -3.24 -36.56 9.81
CA ASP A 237 -3.98 -35.34 10.17
C ASP A 237 -5.30 -35.68 10.91
N GLU A 238 -6.02 -36.75 10.51
CA GLU A 238 -7.24 -37.18 11.22
C GLU A 238 -6.91 -37.84 12.56
N ALA A 239 -5.78 -38.57 12.65
CA ALA A 239 -5.28 -39.12 13.90
C ALA A 239 -4.87 -38.02 14.89
N LEU A 240 -4.22 -36.95 14.41
CA LEU A 240 -3.86 -35.78 15.21
C LEU A 240 -5.09 -35.11 15.81
N VAL A 241 -6.17 -34.97 15.04
CA VAL A 241 -7.45 -34.42 15.54
C VAL A 241 -7.98 -35.22 16.73
N GLN A 242 -7.82 -36.55 16.74
CA GLN A 242 -8.26 -37.37 17.90
C GLN A 242 -7.49 -37.03 19.17
N TYR A 243 -6.18 -36.82 19.08
CA TYR A 243 -5.37 -36.40 20.22
C TYR A 243 -5.69 -34.96 20.66
N ASP A 244 -5.92 -34.05 19.71
CA ASP A 244 -6.31 -32.66 19.99
C ASP A 244 -7.68 -32.58 20.69
N GLU A 245 -8.64 -33.42 20.29
CA GLU A 245 -9.93 -33.53 21.00
C GLU A 245 -9.78 -34.06 22.42
N LEU A 246 -8.92 -35.06 22.63
CA LEU A 246 -8.65 -35.62 23.95
C LEU A 246 -7.96 -34.61 24.87
N ASP A 247 -7.00 -33.86 24.33
CA ASP A 247 -6.30 -32.76 24.99
C ASP A 247 -7.29 -31.67 25.43
N ALA A 248 -8.13 -31.19 24.51
CA ALA A 248 -9.14 -30.17 24.79
C ALA A 248 -10.17 -30.65 25.84
N LEU A 249 -10.64 -31.89 25.72
CA LEU A 249 -11.60 -32.48 26.66
C LEU A 249 -11.00 -32.59 28.07
N PHE A 250 -9.75 -33.05 28.19
CA PHE A 250 -9.07 -33.14 29.48
C PHE A 250 -8.89 -31.75 30.11
N SER A 251 -8.38 -30.80 29.34
CA SER A 251 -8.18 -29.41 29.79
C SER A 251 -9.48 -28.78 30.30
N GLN A 252 -10.59 -29.04 29.62
CA GLN A 252 -11.92 -28.58 30.03
C GLN A 252 -12.32 -29.14 31.41
N PHE A 253 -12.06 -30.42 31.69
CA PHE A 253 -12.34 -31.00 33.01
C PHE A 253 -11.47 -30.40 34.11
N VAL A 254 -10.19 -30.15 33.84
CA VAL A 254 -9.29 -29.50 34.79
C VAL A 254 -9.77 -28.08 35.12
N LEU A 255 -10.11 -27.28 34.10
CA LEU A 255 -10.62 -25.92 34.29
C LEU A 255 -11.94 -25.90 35.09
N ASN A 256 -12.86 -26.82 34.78
CA ASN A 256 -14.14 -26.91 35.48
C ASN A 256 -14.01 -27.36 36.94
N SER A 257 -12.95 -28.12 37.27
CA SER A 257 -12.70 -28.61 38.64
C SER A 257 -12.46 -27.49 39.66
N ASN A 258 -12.13 -26.27 39.21
CA ASN A 258 -11.94 -25.09 40.06
C ASN A 258 -13.27 -24.37 40.38
N ILE A 259 -14.37 -24.69 39.67
CA ILE A 259 -15.67 -24.01 39.80
C ILE A 259 -16.75 -24.96 40.34
N ALA A 260 -16.70 -26.24 39.95
CA ALA A 260 -17.67 -27.26 40.30
C ALA A 260 -17.02 -28.49 40.93
N GLU A 261 -17.84 -29.40 41.47
CA GLU A 261 -17.36 -30.66 42.06
C GLU A 261 -16.55 -31.46 41.04
N SER A 262 -15.30 -31.79 41.39
CA SER A 262 -14.38 -32.47 40.50
C SER A 262 -14.73 -33.96 40.34
N PRO A 263 -14.73 -34.52 39.12
CA PRO A 263 -14.93 -35.95 38.91
C PRO A 263 -13.90 -36.80 39.66
N LYS A 264 -14.32 -37.92 40.26
CA LYS A 264 -13.44 -38.80 41.06
C LYS A 264 -12.24 -39.35 40.28
N TRP A 265 -12.38 -39.57 38.97
CA TRP A 265 -11.27 -40.04 38.14
C TRP A 265 -10.15 -38.99 38.02
N LEU A 266 -10.45 -37.71 38.22
CA LEU A 266 -9.47 -36.62 38.11
C LEU A 266 -8.48 -36.63 39.29
N ASP A 267 -8.86 -37.22 40.43
CA ASP A 267 -7.99 -37.35 41.60
C ASP A 267 -6.71 -38.14 41.31
N THR A 268 -6.74 -39.03 40.32
CA THR A 268 -5.52 -39.72 39.83
C THR A 268 -4.44 -38.74 39.39
N PHE A 269 -4.81 -37.57 38.85
CA PHE A 269 -3.86 -36.56 38.38
C PHE A 269 -3.47 -35.54 39.46
N ARG A 270 -4.09 -35.59 40.64
CA ARG A 270 -3.71 -34.80 41.83
C ARG A 270 -2.57 -35.43 42.65
N GLN A 271 -2.17 -36.65 42.30
CA GLN A 271 -1.08 -37.34 42.98
C GLN A 271 0.26 -36.62 42.83
N PRO A 272 1.23 -36.84 43.75
CA PRO A 272 2.54 -36.21 43.67
C PRO A 272 3.26 -36.51 42.36
N VAL A 273 3.83 -35.49 41.75
CA VAL A 273 4.65 -35.64 40.54
C VAL A 273 6.03 -36.16 40.94
N SER A 274 6.29 -37.44 40.65
CA SER A 274 7.56 -38.12 40.97
C SER A 274 8.55 -38.16 39.80
N SER A 275 8.11 -37.85 38.58
CA SER A 275 8.92 -37.91 37.36
C SER A 275 8.56 -36.78 36.39
N TRP A 276 9.59 -36.25 35.72
CA TRP A 276 9.50 -35.23 34.68
C TRP A 276 10.55 -35.48 33.59
N GLN A 277 10.55 -36.70 33.07
CA GLN A 277 11.47 -37.11 32.02
C GLN A 277 11.31 -36.25 30.77
N ALA A 278 12.41 -36.08 30.02
CA ALA A 278 12.40 -35.33 28.78
C ALA A 278 11.43 -35.93 27.75
N VAL A 279 10.69 -35.06 27.08
CA VAL A 279 9.74 -35.44 26.02
C VAL A 279 10.51 -35.92 24.80
N ARG A 280 10.50 -37.23 24.53
CA ARG A 280 11.22 -37.81 23.37
C ARG A 280 10.37 -37.72 22.10
N LEU A 281 10.65 -36.71 21.27
CA LEU A 281 9.95 -36.51 20.00
C LEU A 281 10.42 -37.51 18.94
N THR A 282 9.72 -38.64 18.88
CA THR A 282 9.92 -39.72 17.91
C THR A 282 8.58 -40.17 17.35
N THR A 283 8.58 -41.00 16.30
CA THR A 283 7.35 -41.60 15.76
C THR A 283 6.84 -42.78 16.61
N LEU A 284 7.68 -43.29 17.52
CA LEU A 284 7.39 -44.44 18.36
C LEU A 284 6.35 -44.09 19.44
N VAL A 285 5.57 -45.10 19.83
CA VAL A 285 4.61 -44.97 20.94
C VAL A 285 5.37 -45.15 22.27
N PRO A 286 5.34 -44.18 23.19
CA PRO A 286 5.96 -44.34 24.51
C PRO A 286 5.14 -45.30 25.37
N GLN A 287 5.42 -46.61 25.26
CA GLN A 287 4.64 -47.68 25.90
C GLN A 287 4.61 -47.56 27.42
N HIS A 288 5.73 -47.18 28.04
CA HIS A 288 5.80 -47.01 29.49
C HIS A 288 4.76 -46.00 30.01
N LEU A 289 4.71 -44.81 29.38
CA LEU A 289 3.72 -43.78 29.72
C LEU A 289 2.28 -44.25 29.43
N ARG A 290 2.08 -44.95 28.32
CA ARG A 290 0.77 -45.53 27.97
C ARG A 290 0.29 -46.54 29.02
N GLU A 291 1.17 -47.40 29.52
CA GLU A 291 0.85 -48.34 30.59
C GLU A 291 0.47 -47.65 31.89
N LEU A 292 1.12 -46.53 32.23
CA LEU A 292 0.74 -45.72 33.39
C LEU A 292 -0.67 -45.16 33.26
N ILE A 293 -1.08 -44.72 32.06
CA ILE A 293 -2.43 -44.24 31.78
C ILE A 293 -3.45 -45.38 31.94
N ILE A 294 -3.17 -46.55 31.35
CA ILE A 294 -4.04 -47.74 31.43
C ILE A 294 -4.20 -48.21 32.88
N LYS A 295 -3.10 -48.24 33.64
CA LYS A 295 -3.07 -48.64 35.05
C LYS A 295 -3.60 -47.55 36.00
N LYS A 296 -3.96 -46.36 35.48
CA LYS A 296 -4.40 -45.18 36.24
C LYS A 296 -3.39 -44.74 37.31
N ARG A 297 -2.12 -44.69 36.92
CA ARG A 297 -0.99 -44.25 37.77
C ARG A 297 -0.20 -43.11 37.16
N ALA A 298 -0.58 -42.59 36.00
CA ALA A 298 0.09 -41.47 35.36
C ALA A 298 -0.11 -40.17 36.17
N SER A 299 0.98 -39.44 36.45
CA SER A 299 0.87 -38.06 36.93
C SER A 299 0.38 -37.14 35.81
N LEU A 300 0.03 -35.89 36.14
CA LEU A 300 -0.34 -34.90 35.14
C LEU A 300 0.76 -34.71 34.09
N LEU A 301 2.04 -34.61 34.51
CA LEU A 301 3.15 -34.41 33.59
C LEU A 301 3.41 -35.65 32.71
N ASP A 302 3.22 -36.86 33.23
CA ASP A 302 3.35 -38.09 32.44
C ASP A 302 2.31 -38.12 31.32
N PHE A 303 1.06 -37.79 31.65
CA PHE A 303 -0.04 -37.74 30.69
C PHE A 303 0.16 -36.64 29.64
N ARG A 304 0.54 -35.43 30.06
CA ARG A 304 0.85 -34.31 29.15
C ARG A 304 2.03 -34.62 28.24
N SER A 305 3.05 -35.28 28.77
CA SER A 305 4.19 -35.75 27.98
C SER A 305 3.78 -36.81 26.96
N TYR A 306 2.89 -37.74 27.32
CA TYR A 306 2.35 -38.75 26.41
C TYR A 306 1.60 -38.11 25.24
N LEU A 307 0.62 -37.24 25.55
CA LEU A 307 -0.20 -36.55 24.57
C LEU A 307 0.66 -35.74 23.59
N PHE A 308 1.58 -34.93 24.13
CA PHE A 308 2.44 -34.09 23.31
C PHE A 308 3.38 -34.92 22.42
N GLN A 309 3.90 -36.05 22.91
CA GLN A 309 4.68 -36.98 22.09
C GLN A 309 3.85 -37.58 20.95
N ARG A 310 2.59 -37.96 21.18
CA ARG A 310 1.72 -38.50 20.13
C ARG A 310 1.31 -37.44 19.11
N GLN A 311 0.93 -36.24 19.54
CA GLN A 311 0.66 -35.11 18.65
C GLN A 311 1.88 -34.80 17.78
N SER A 312 3.06 -34.74 18.40
CA SER A 312 4.31 -34.52 17.69
C SER A 312 4.64 -35.64 16.72
N ALA A 313 4.42 -36.90 17.07
CA ALA A 313 4.62 -38.04 16.16
C ALA A 313 3.80 -37.89 14.86
N MET A 314 2.55 -37.44 14.95
CA MET A 314 1.70 -37.21 13.77
C MET A 314 2.22 -36.05 12.90
N LEU A 315 2.70 -34.98 13.55
CA LEU A 315 3.29 -33.83 12.87
C LEU A 315 4.65 -34.14 12.24
N LEU A 316 5.44 -35.03 12.84
CA LEU A 316 6.69 -35.55 12.26
C LEU A 316 6.38 -36.36 10.99
N LEU A 317 5.36 -37.23 11.03
CA LEU A 317 4.92 -38.05 9.88
C LEU A 317 4.32 -37.22 8.73
N THR A 318 3.80 -36.03 9.02
CA THR A 318 3.29 -35.07 8.02
C THR A 318 4.30 -34.00 7.61
N PHE A 319 5.53 -34.06 8.13
CA PHE A 319 6.61 -33.10 7.86
C PHE A 319 6.27 -31.64 8.24
N LYS A 320 5.61 -31.43 9.39
CA LYS A 320 5.22 -30.11 9.92
C LYS A 320 5.94 -29.72 11.23
N PRO A 321 7.29 -29.60 11.25
CA PRO A 321 8.04 -29.30 12.49
C PRO A 321 7.75 -27.92 13.10
N TRP A 322 7.43 -26.90 12.28
CA TRP A 322 7.11 -25.56 12.79
C TRP A 322 5.84 -25.57 13.65
N GLU A 323 4.91 -26.48 13.36
CA GLU A 323 3.67 -26.63 14.13
C GLU A 323 3.94 -27.29 15.48
N ILE A 324 4.88 -28.25 15.55
CA ILE A 324 5.36 -28.83 16.81
C ILE A 324 5.97 -27.72 17.68
N ALA A 325 6.82 -26.88 17.10
CA ALA A 325 7.44 -25.76 17.80
C ALA A 325 6.40 -24.76 18.32
N SER A 326 5.39 -24.42 17.52
CA SER A 326 4.30 -23.53 17.94
C SER A 326 3.43 -24.12 19.04
N ARG A 327 3.13 -25.43 18.97
CA ARG A 327 2.27 -26.12 19.95
C ARG A 327 3.00 -26.36 21.28
N CYS A 328 4.31 -26.59 21.26
CA CYS A 328 5.11 -26.85 22.46
C CYS A 328 4.91 -25.81 23.57
N LEU A 329 4.99 -24.51 23.26
CA LEU A 329 4.80 -23.46 24.27
C LEU A 329 3.37 -23.45 24.85
N ALA A 330 2.36 -23.67 24.01
CA ALA A 330 0.98 -23.75 24.48
C ALA A 330 0.80 -24.94 25.43
N THR A 331 1.32 -26.11 25.06
CA THR A 331 1.30 -27.30 25.92
C THR A 331 2.04 -27.05 27.23
N VAL A 332 3.21 -26.44 27.20
CA VAL A 332 4.01 -26.14 28.40
C VAL A 332 3.27 -25.18 29.32
N HIS A 333 2.79 -24.04 28.82
CA HIS A 333 2.06 -23.06 29.62
C HIS A 333 0.77 -23.64 30.20
N ASN A 334 -0.03 -24.35 29.39
CA ASN A 334 -1.28 -24.97 29.85
C ASN A 334 -1.01 -26.02 30.94
N SER A 335 0.00 -26.87 30.76
CA SER A 335 0.32 -27.92 31.74
C SER A 335 0.77 -27.34 33.08
N ILE A 336 1.53 -26.23 33.08
CA ILE A 336 1.96 -25.56 34.31
C ILE A 336 0.76 -24.95 35.05
N VAL A 337 -0.16 -24.30 34.31
CA VAL A 337 -1.39 -23.74 34.89
C VAL A 337 -2.31 -24.85 35.43
N GLU A 338 -2.43 -25.97 34.73
CA GLU A 338 -3.25 -27.09 35.18
C GLU A 338 -2.65 -27.78 36.41
N LEU A 339 -1.33 -27.88 36.49
CA LEU A 339 -0.64 -28.41 37.66
C LEU A 339 -0.97 -27.57 38.90
N SER A 340 -0.99 -26.24 38.76
CA SER A 340 -1.35 -25.34 39.85
C SER A 340 -2.85 -25.38 40.19
N LEU A 341 -3.73 -25.48 39.19
CA LEU A 341 -5.19 -25.60 39.40
C LEU A 341 -5.58 -26.90 40.12
N LEU A 342 -4.92 -28.01 39.81
CA LEU A 342 -5.19 -29.29 40.47
C LEU A 342 -4.56 -29.40 41.87
N GLY A 343 -3.63 -28.50 42.21
CA GLY A 343 -2.90 -28.54 43.48
C GLY A 343 -2.03 -29.80 43.63
N ALA A 344 -1.58 -30.39 42.51
CA ALA A 344 -0.77 -31.60 42.55
C ALA A 344 0.64 -31.27 43.11
N PRO A 345 1.09 -31.93 44.20
CA PRO A 345 2.35 -31.60 44.81
C PRO A 345 3.51 -32.03 43.90
N ALA A 346 4.46 -31.12 43.66
CA ALA A 346 5.66 -31.37 42.88
C ALA A 346 6.87 -30.77 43.60
N VAL A 347 8.07 -31.32 43.35
CA VAL A 347 9.31 -30.73 43.85
C VAL A 347 9.48 -29.33 43.24
N ASP A 348 9.92 -28.35 44.03
CA ASP A 348 10.16 -26.99 43.55
C ASP A 348 11.17 -27.01 42.38
N GLY A 349 10.76 -26.45 41.23
CA GLY A 349 11.55 -26.49 40.01
C GLY A 349 11.29 -27.69 39.08
N ALA A 350 10.54 -28.72 39.49
CA ALA A 350 10.21 -29.88 38.64
C ALA A 350 9.50 -29.47 37.34
N SER A 351 8.51 -28.59 37.44
CA SER A 351 7.78 -28.05 36.28
C SER A 351 8.68 -27.19 35.38
N ALA A 352 9.65 -26.47 35.94
CA ALA A 352 10.64 -25.70 35.19
C ALA A 352 11.63 -26.61 34.44
N CYS A 353 12.10 -27.69 35.07
CA CYS A 353 12.90 -28.73 34.41
C CYS A 353 12.14 -29.34 33.23
N TRP A 354 10.89 -29.79 33.45
CA TRP A 354 10.06 -30.36 32.41
C TRP A 354 9.85 -29.40 31.24
N ALA A 355 9.52 -28.14 31.53
CA ALA A 355 9.29 -27.11 30.52
C ALA A 355 10.55 -26.79 29.70
N HIS A 356 11.71 -26.70 30.37
CA HIS A 356 12.99 -26.52 29.72
C HIS A 356 13.31 -27.69 28.77
N LEU A 357 13.16 -28.94 29.26
CA LEU A 357 13.42 -30.14 28.48
C LEU A 357 12.46 -30.27 27.28
N ALA A 358 11.18 -29.96 27.45
CA ALA A 358 10.21 -29.96 26.36
C ALA A 358 10.60 -28.96 25.25
N CYS A 359 11.03 -27.75 25.61
CA CYS A 359 11.51 -26.75 24.66
C CYS A 359 12.80 -27.22 23.96
N ALA A 360 13.78 -27.73 24.70
CA ALA A 360 15.07 -28.17 24.18
C ALA A 360 14.94 -29.38 23.23
N GLU A 361 14.12 -30.37 23.58
CA GLU A 361 13.84 -31.52 22.70
C GLU A 361 13.08 -31.12 21.44
N THR A 362 12.16 -30.15 21.55
CA THR A 362 11.45 -29.59 20.40
C THR A 362 12.39 -28.87 19.45
N LEU A 363 13.32 -28.06 19.98
CA LEU A 363 14.37 -27.41 19.18
C LEU A 363 15.23 -28.46 18.46
N ARG A 364 15.72 -29.47 19.18
CA ARG A 364 16.50 -30.57 18.61
C ARG A 364 15.74 -31.36 17.53
N ALA A 365 14.44 -31.58 17.69
CA ALA A 365 13.60 -32.22 16.68
C ALA A 365 13.44 -31.35 15.43
N CYS A 366 13.24 -30.05 15.60
CA CYS A 366 13.15 -29.09 14.50
C CYS A 366 14.46 -29.01 13.70
N GLU A 367 15.61 -29.01 14.38
CA GLU A 367 16.93 -29.00 13.74
C GLU A 367 17.21 -30.27 12.93
N ARG A 368 16.90 -31.45 13.48
CA ARG A 368 17.05 -32.75 12.79
C ARG A 368 16.24 -32.79 11.49
N LEU A 369 15.02 -32.25 11.49
CA LEU A 369 14.18 -32.19 10.29
C LEU A 369 14.59 -31.09 9.33
N ALA A 370 15.04 -29.95 9.83
CA ALA A 370 15.52 -28.86 8.99
C ALA A 370 16.79 -29.22 8.20
N ALA A 371 17.63 -30.13 8.72
CA ALA A 371 18.78 -30.67 7.99
C ALA A 371 18.39 -31.47 6.73
N THR A 372 17.13 -31.92 6.62
CA THR A 372 16.65 -32.78 5.52
C THR A 372 15.75 -32.04 4.52
N ASN A 373 15.29 -30.82 4.82
CA ASN A 373 14.33 -30.08 4.00
C ASN A 373 14.56 -28.56 4.04
N ASN A 374 14.14 -27.83 2.98
CA ASN A 374 14.09 -26.35 2.93
C ASN A 374 13.07 -25.71 3.92
N ALA A 375 12.56 -26.46 4.90
CA ALA A 375 11.59 -26.01 5.90
C ALA A 375 12.21 -25.15 7.03
N LEU A 376 13.53 -24.93 7.00
CA LEU A 376 14.27 -24.21 8.04
C LEU A 376 13.72 -22.80 8.28
N GLU A 377 13.41 -22.04 7.22
CA GLU A 377 12.90 -20.66 7.33
C GLU A 377 11.56 -20.58 8.09
N MET A 378 10.67 -21.57 7.92
CA MET A 378 9.39 -21.62 8.62
C MET A 378 9.54 -21.98 10.10
N CYS A 379 10.55 -22.79 10.46
CA CYS A 379 10.86 -23.14 11.84
C CYS A 379 11.54 -22.00 12.60
N THR A 380 12.38 -21.18 11.95
CA THR A 380 13.17 -20.13 12.62
C THR A 380 12.31 -19.15 13.42
N ALA A 381 11.12 -18.79 12.91
CA ALA A 381 10.19 -17.91 13.61
C ALA A 381 9.63 -18.52 14.91
N ALA A 382 9.46 -19.85 14.95
CA ALA A 382 8.95 -20.59 16.11
C ALA A 382 10.06 -21.01 17.10
N GLN A 383 11.33 -21.02 16.67
CA GLN A 383 12.48 -21.35 17.54
C GLN A 383 12.79 -20.26 18.58
N ALA A 384 12.68 -18.97 18.22
CA ALA A 384 13.04 -17.87 19.13
C ALA A 384 12.21 -17.86 20.44
N PRO A 385 10.88 -18.06 20.41
CA PRO A 385 10.07 -18.22 21.63
C PRO A 385 10.47 -19.42 22.49
N LEU A 386 10.81 -20.56 21.88
CA LEU A 386 11.25 -21.76 22.62
C LEU A 386 12.58 -21.54 23.32
N LEU A 387 13.56 -20.94 22.63
CA LEU A 387 14.86 -20.59 23.22
C LEU A 387 14.71 -19.61 24.38
N HIS A 388 13.86 -18.60 24.22
CA HIS A 388 13.55 -17.63 25.27
C HIS A 388 12.96 -18.32 26.50
N HIS A 389 11.92 -19.13 26.32
CA HIS A 389 11.28 -19.81 27.44
C HIS A 389 12.22 -20.82 28.12
N ALA A 390 13.02 -21.56 27.35
CA ALA A 390 14.04 -22.47 27.91
C ALA A 390 15.07 -21.71 28.76
N LYS A 391 15.51 -20.53 28.28
CA LYS A 391 16.42 -19.62 29.01
C LYS A 391 15.78 -19.08 30.29
N ASP A 392 14.51 -18.69 30.27
CA ASP A 392 13.81 -18.20 31.47
C ASP A 392 13.61 -19.29 32.52
N LYS A 393 13.27 -20.51 32.08
CA LYS A 393 13.18 -21.66 33.00
C LYS A 393 14.52 -22.08 33.55
N LEU A 394 15.60 -21.95 32.78
CA LEU A 394 16.94 -22.11 33.31
C LEU A 394 17.27 -21.03 34.35
N HIS A 395 16.91 -19.76 34.10
CA HIS A 395 17.09 -18.68 35.09
C HIS A 395 16.37 -18.97 36.42
N GLU A 396 15.11 -19.41 36.34
CA GLU A 396 14.29 -19.80 37.49
C GLU A 396 14.95 -20.91 38.31
N LEU A 397 15.45 -21.96 37.63
CA LEU A 397 16.19 -23.05 38.25
C LEU A 397 17.51 -22.58 38.87
N GLY A 398 18.25 -21.70 38.20
CA GLY A 398 19.48 -21.12 38.72
C GLY A 398 19.25 -20.33 40.01
N LYS A 399 18.13 -19.60 40.11
CA LYS A 399 17.74 -18.91 41.33
C LYS A 399 17.43 -19.88 42.48
N LEU A 400 16.66 -20.93 42.20
CA LEU A 400 16.31 -21.95 43.19
C LEU A 400 17.54 -22.69 43.72
N CYS A 401 18.46 -23.06 42.82
CA CYS A 401 19.66 -23.82 43.16
C CYS A 401 20.85 -22.97 43.66
N GLY A 402 20.71 -21.63 43.72
CA GLY A 402 21.80 -20.74 44.15
C GLY A 402 22.98 -20.67 43.18
N LEU A 403 22.69 -20.71 41.87
CA LEU A 403 23.69 -20.72 40.79
C LEU A 403 23.81 -19.39 40.05
N LEU A 404 23.03 -18.36 40.42
CA LEU A 404 23.09 -17.05 39.79
C LEU A 404 24.39 -16.30 40.13
N PRO A 405 24.90 -15.43 39.25
CA PRO A 405 26.05 -14.59 39.56
C PRO A 405 25.85 -13.75 40.83
N GLY A 406 26.86 -13.71 41.68
CA GLY A 406 26.83 -12.93 42.92
C GLY A 406 26.03 -13.57 44.08
N SER A 407 25.46 -14.76 43.90
CA SER A 407 24.91 -15.53 45.03
C SER A 407 26.02 -16.12 45.90
N PRO A 408 25.78 -16.32 47.21
CA PRO A 408 26.69 -17.09 48.06
C PRO A 408 26.79 -18.55 47.57
N GLU A 409 27.75 -19.30 48.12
CA GLU A 409 27.88 -20.74 47.83
C GLU A 409 26.56 -21.49 48.10
N PRO A 410 26.19 -22.48 47.26
CA PRO A 410 24.93 -23.20 47.40
C PRO A 410 24.79 -23.84 48.79
N THR A 411 23.65 -23.62 49.42
CA THR A 411 23.33 -24.22 50.72
C THR A 411 23.10 -25.73 50.62
N SER A 412 23.19 -26.45 51.74
CA SER A 412 22.92 -27.90 51.77
C SER A 412 21.51 -28.25 51.27
N GLU A 413 20.51 -27.39 51.51
CA GLU A 413 19.14 -27.57 51.03
C GLU A 413 19.06 -27.44 49.50
N GLN A 414 19.77 -26.48 48.93
CA GLN A 414 19.84 -26.28 47.48
C GLN A 414 20.58 -27.42 46.78
N LEU A 415 21.65 -27.95 47.38
CA LEU A 415 22.34 -29.14 46.85
C LEU A 415 21.43 -30.37 46.87
N HIS A 416 20.67 -30.57 47.96
CA HIS A 416 19.66 -31.64 48.00
C HIS A 416 18.58 -31.44 46.93
N LEU A 417 18.14 -30.19 46.71
CA LEU A 417 17.19 -29.87 45.64
C LEU A 417 17.72 -30.26 44.26
N VAL A 418 18.98 -29.95 43.93
CA VAL A 418 19.63 -30.36 42.67
C VAL A 418 19.61 -31.88 42.50
N VAL A 419 19.87 -32.64 43.57
CA VAL A 419 19.80 -34.12 43.54
C VAL A 419 18.37 -34.60 43.25
N MET A 420 17.36 -34.04 43.90
CA MET A 420 15.95 -34.38 43.64
C MET A 420 15.54 -34.05 42.21
N LEU A 421 15.90 -32.85 41.73
CA LEU A 421 15.65 -32.40 40.36
C LEU A 421 16.29 -33.34 39.33
N SER A 422 17.53 -33.75 39.58
CA SER A 422 18.27 -34.67 38.72
C SER A 422 17.67 -36.08 38.69
N ALA A 423 17.21 -36.58 39.83
CA ALA A 423 16.57 -37.89 39.93
C ALA A 423 15.25 -37.95 39.15
N GLY A 424 14.38 -36.94 39.27
CA GLY A 424 13.08 -36.94 38.59
C GLY A 424 13.16 -36.75 37.08
N MET A 425 14.26 -36.20 36.55
CA MET A 425 14.52 -36.14 35.10
C MET A 425 14.82 -37.53 34.49
N GLY A 426 15.16 -38.52 35.31
CA GLY A 426 15.58 -39.84 34.85
C GLY A 426 16.98 -39.85 34.20
N ASP A 427 17.45 -41.02 33.81
CA ASP A 427 18.76 -41.19 33.18
C ASP A 427 18.68 -41.15 31.65
N SER A 428 19.75 -40.64 31.03
CA SER A 428 19.93 -40.66 29.57
C SER A 428 20.31 -42.07 29.10
N GLU A 429 20.10 -42.36 27.81
CA GLU A 429 20.51 -43.64 27.26
C GLU A 429 22.04 -43.74 27.17
N PRO A 430 22.65 -44.85 27.60
CA PRO A 430 24.09 -45.03 27.49
C PRO A 430 24.48 -45.00 26.00
N ASN A 431 25.47 -44.16 25.64
CA ASN A 431 26.03 -43.90 24.29
C ASN A 431 25.37 -42.86 23.37
N SER A 432 24.49 -41.97 23.84
CA SER A 432 24.02 -40.86 22.99
C SER A 432 25.09 -39.76 22.82
N GLN A 433 25.86 -39.79 21.73
CA GLN A 433 26.61 -38.61 21.24
C GLN A 433 25.84 -37.94 20.09
N PRO A 434 25.62 -36.60 20.12
CA PRO A 434 25.97 -35.61 21.15
C PRO A 434 25.13 -35.72 22.44
N PRO A 435 25.56 -35.09 23.56
CA PRO A 435 24.85 -35.13 24.86
C PRO A 435 23.39 -34.70 24.74
N THR A 436 22.51 -35.36 25.49
CA THR A 436 21.08 -35.07 25.45
C THR A 436 20.76 -33.75 26.17
N PRO A 437 19.62 -33.10 25.85
CA PRO A 437 19.10 -32.00 26.65
C PRO A 437 19.03 -32.28 28.15
N THR A 438 18.71 -33.51 28.55
CA THR A 438 18.74 -33.94 29.96
C THR A 438 20.14 -33.88 30.55
N ASP A 439 21.15 -34.36 29.82
CA ASP A 439 22.55 -34.33 30.27
C ASP A 439 23.04 -32.88 30.43
N ARG A 440 22.74 -32.03 29.44
CA ARG A 440 23.11 -30.60 29.47
C ARG A 440 22.47 -29.87 30.65
N LEU A 441 21.19 -30.14 30.94
CA LEU A 441 20.51 -29.52 32.07
C LEU A 441 21.06 -30.04 33.40
N LYS A 442 21.30 -31.35 33.55
CA LYS A 442 21.94 -31.92 34.75
C LYS A 442 23.31 -31.28 34.98
N GLU A 443 24.15 -31.19 33.96
CA GLU A 443 25.46 -30.56 34.04
C GLU A 443 25.38 -29.09 34.47
N ALA A 444 24.44 -28.34 33.88
CA ALA A 444 24.21 -26.94 34.24
C ALA A 444 23.76 -26.78 35.70
N LEU A 445 22.97 -27.68 36.26
CA LEU A 445 22.53 -27.60 37.66
C LEU A 445 23.63 -28.01 38.66
N CYS A 446 24.66 -28.73 38.24
CA CYS A 446 25.74 -29.21 39.10
C CYS A 446 26.82 -28.15 39.41
N SER A 447 26.97 -27.12 38.57
CA SER A 447 28.04 -26.13 38.71
C SER A 447 27.61 -24.75 38.25
N ALA A 448 27.95 -23.72 39.02
CA ALA A 448 27.70 -22.32 38.65
C ALA A 448 28.36 -21.92 37.32
N LEU A 449 29.54 -22.50 37.01
CA LEU A 449 30.23 -22.24 35.75
C LEU A 449 29.47 -22.84 34.55
N SER A 450 29.05 -24.10 34.66
CA SER A 450 28.29 -24.80 33.62
C SER A 450 26.91 -24.15 33.43
N PHE A 451 26.27 -23.74 34.53
CA PHE A 451 25.05 -22.93 34.50
C PHE A 451 25.24 -21.64 33.70
N GLN A 452 26.27 -20.85 34.05
CA GLN A 452 26.54 -19.58 33.41
C GLN A 452 26.77 -19.74 31.91
N GLN A 453 27.58 -20.72 31.49
CA GLN A 453 27.84 -21.00 30.08
C GLN A 453 26.55 -21.35 29.33
N TYR A 454 25.74 -22.26 29.89
CA TYR A 454 24.52 -22.69 29.22
C TYR A 454 23.45 -21.59 29.16
N TYR A 455 23.32 -20.80 30.22
CA TYR A 455 22.43 -19.64 30.26
C TYR A 455 22.79 -18.59 29.20
N LEU A 456 24.07 -18.24 29.11
CA LEU A 456 24.55 -17.26 28.13
C LEU A 456 24.38 -17.78 26.70
N GLU A 457 24.67 -19.06 26.43
CA GLU A 457 24.43 -19.68 25.13
C GLU A 457 22.96 -19.57 24.70
N LEU A 458 22.02 -19.95 25.56
CA LEU A 458 20.59 -19.87 25.25
C LEU A 458 20.13 -18.42 25.06
N ALA A 459 20.62 -17.49 25.88
CA ALA A 459 20.27 -16.07 25.77
C ALA A 459 20.80 -15.44 24.47
N GLU A 460 22.04 -15.77 24.08
CA GLU A 460 22.64 -15.31 22.82
C GLU A 460 21.92 -15.89 21.60
N LEU A 461 21.61 -17.19 21.62
CA LEU A 461 20.82 -17.85 20.57
C LEU A 461 19.41 -17.26 20.47
N ALA A 462 18.71 -17.06 21.59
CA ALA A 462 17.37 -16.45 21.62
C ALA A 462 17.41 -15.02 21.06
N MET A 463 18.31 -14.18 21.58
CA MET A 463 18.49 -12.80 21.14
C MET A 463 18.87 -12.72 19.66
N GLY A 464 19.82 -13.54 19.21
CA GLY A 464 20.28 -13.62 17.81
C GLY A 464 19.15 -14.03 16.87
N THR A 465 18.37 -15.04 17.25
CA THR A 465 17.22 -15.49 16.47
C THR A 465 16.13 -14.41 16.41
N TYR A 466 15.82 -13.71 17.52
CA TYR A 466 14.90 -12.58 17.51
C TYR A 466 15.35 -11.42 16.62
N LYS A 467 16.67 -11.12 16.60
CA LYS A 467 17.26 -10.13 15.68
C LYS A 467 17.11 -10.57 14.22
N HIS A 468 17.40 -11.85 13.93
CA HIS A 468 17.29 -12.43 12.58
C HIS A 468 15.86 -12.34 12.03
N ILE A 469 14.84 -12.65 12.83
CA ILE A 469 13.42 -12.57 12.42
C ILE A 469 12.83 -11.15 12.49
N GLY A 470 13.63 -10.12 12.78
CA GLY A 470 13.20 -8.72 12.86
C GLY A 470 12.37 -8.35 14.10
N ARG A 471 12.27 -9.23 15.12
CA ARG A 471 11.52 -8.99 16.36
C ARG A 471 12.40 -8.35 17.44
N LEU A 472 12.82 -7.13 17.17
CA LEU A 472 13.89 -6.45 17.93
C LEU A 472 13.51 -6.12 19.37
N ARG A 473 12.22 -5.92 19.69
CA ARG A 473 11.75 -5.68 21.07
C ARG A 473 12.10 -6.83 22.02
N PHE A 474 11.85 -8.07 21.60
CA PHE A 474 12.20 -9.26 22.39
C PHE A 474 13.71 -9.39 22.54
N ALA A 475 14.48 -9.08 21.49
CA ALA A 475 15.94 -9.06 21.58
C ALA A 475 16.45 -7.99 22.57
N ARG A 476 15.80 -6.82 22.66
CA ARG A 476 16.15 -5.78 23.65
C ARG A 476 15.75 -6.16 25.07
N LEU A 477 14.64 -6.86 25.25
CA LEU A 477 14.22 -7.39 26.55
C LEU A 477 15.26 -8.38 27.10
N ILE A 478 15.65 -9.38 26.30
CA ILE A 478 16.71 -10.33 26.65
C ILE A 478 18.05 -9.59 26.88
N GLY A 479 18.35 -8.59 26.06
CA GLY A 479 19.53 -7.74 26.25
C GLY A 479 19.55 -7.04 27.62
N ARG A 480 18.42 -6.53 28.10
CA ARG A 480 18.31 -5.90 29.42
C ARG A 480 18.51 -6.91 30.55
N GLU A 481 17.96 -8.11 30.43
CA GLU A 481 18.19 -9.19 31.40
C GLU A 481 19.66 -9.63 31.43
N LEU A 482 20.28 -9.76 30.26
CA LEU A 482 21.72 -9.98 30.14
C LEU A 482 22.53 -8.84 30.76
N ALA A 483 22.08 -7.59 30.66
CA ALA A 483 22.74 -6.48 31.32
C ALA A 483 22.73 -6.60 32.84
N SER A 484 21.59 -7.01 33.43
CA SER A 484 21.49 -7.31 34.86
C SER A 484 22.47 -8.42 35.24
N PHE A 485 22.47 -9.52 34.47
CA PHE A 485 23.33 -10.68 34.69
C PHE A 485 24.83 -10.32 34.61
N TYR A 486 25.25 -9.56 33.59
CA TYR A 486 26.64 -9.09 33.46
C TYR A 486 27.01 -8.07 34.54
N SER A 487 26.07 -7.25 35.01
CA SER A 487 26.33 -6.34 36.12
C SER A 487 26.57 -7.09 37.43
N GLU A 488 25.92 -8.23 37.65
CA GLU A 488 26.13 -9.09 38.82
C GLU A 488 27.45 -9.87 38.73
N LEU A 489 27.87 -10.26 37.51
CA LEU A 489 29.20 -10.81 37.24
C LEU A 489 30.36 -9.81 37.45
N GLY A 490 30.06 -8.52 37.62
CA GLY A 490 31.05 -7.45 37.70
C GLY A 490 31.52 -6.92 36.33
N GLU A 491 31.06 -7.51 35.22
CA GLU A 491 31.35 -7.08 33.84
C GLU A 491 30.45 -5.90 33.40
N THR A 492 30.50 -4.81 34.17
CA THR A 492 29.62 -3.63 34.00
C THR A 492 29.74 -2.99 32.60
N SER A 493 30.89 -3.10 31.96
CA SER A 493 31.14 -2.59 30.61
C SER A 493 30.31 -3.32 29.54
N LYS A 494 30.09 -4.64 29.66
CA LYS A 494 29.18 -5.38 28.75
C LYS A 494 27.73 -5.02 29.01
N ALA A 495 27.33 -4.87 30.27
CA ALA A 495 25.98 -4.47 30.66
C ALA A 495 25.57 -3.12 30.04
N VAL A 496 26.49 -2.14 30.04
CA VAL A 496 26.25 -0.81 29.45
C VAL A 496 25.96 -0.88 27.95
N VAL A 497 26.62 -1.77 27.21
CA VAL A 497 26.37 -1.94 25.77
C VAL A 497 24.92 -2.36 25.52
N PHE A 498 24.43 -3.35 26.27
CA PHE A 498 23.04 -3.82 26.14
C PHE A 498 22.01 -2.77 26.57
N LEU A 499 22.27 -2.05 27.66
CA LEU A 499 21.37 -1.00 28.15
C LEU A 499 21.30 0.21 27.21
N MET A 500 22.44 0.64 26.63
CA MET A 500 22.46 1.73 25.63
C MET A 500 21.65 1.36 24.38
N ASP A 501 21.76 0.11 23.95
CA ASP A 501 21.04 -0.44 22.81
C ASP A 501 19.52 -0.53 23.06
N ALA A 502 19.13 -0.88 24.30
CA ALA A 502 17.74 -0.87 24.75
C ALA A 502 17.20 0.57 24.85
N LEU A 503 17.94 1.49 25.49
CA LEU A 503 17.57 2.90 25.66
C LEU A 503 17.27 3.56 24.31
N ARG A 504 18.18 3.42 23.34
CA ARG A 504 17.98 3.94 21.98
C ARG A 504 16.68 3.43 21.35
N SER A 505 16.40 2.13 21.51
CA SER A 505 15.19 1.51 20.94
C SER A 505 13.91 2.01 21.62
N TYR A 506 13.96 2.27 22.93
CA TYR A 506 12.85 2.82 23.69
C TYR A 506 12.58 4.29 23.34
N GLU A 507 13.63 5.10 23.19
CA GLU A 507 13.54 6.50 22.79
C GLU A 507 12.99 6.66 21.36
N GLU A 508 13.51 5.89 20.39
CA GLU A 508 13.03 5.90 19.00
C GLU A 508 11.55 5.52 18.86
N GLN A 509 11.06 4.63 19.75
CA GLN A 509 9.68 4.14 19.73
C GLN A 509 8.75 4.90 20.68
N GLY A 510 9.27 5.87 21.45
CA GLY A 510 8.48 6.67 22.38
C GLY A 510 8.08 5.99 23.69
N TRP A 511 8.76 4.91 24.10
CA TRP A 511 8.54 4.25 25.40
C TRP A 511 9.25 5.00 26.53
N LYS A 512 8.67 6.13 26.95
CA LYS A 512 9.33 7.08 27.85
C LYS A 512 9.63 6.52 29.25
N GLU A 513 8.71 5.77 29.84
CA GLU A 513 8.91 5.14 31.16
C GLU A 513 10.05 4.11 31.15
N LEU A 514 10.07 3.24 30.13
CA LEU A 514 11.15 2.25 29.96
C LEU A 514 12.50 2.92 29.71
N ALA A 515 12.52 4.01 28.93
CA ALA A 515 13.72 4.82 28.74
C ALA A 515 14.20 5.43 30.07
N ALA A 516 13.29 6.00 30.87
CA ALA A 516 13.60 6.56 32.18
C ALA A 516 14.21 5.52 33.13
N GLN A 517 13.61 4.33 33.22
CA GLN A 517 14.13 3.24 34.06
C GLN A 517 15.50 2.76 33.56
N THR A 518 15.68 2.63 32.25
CA THR A 518 16.97 2.23 31.65
C THR A 518 18.07 3.26 31.92
N ARG A 519 17.74 4.56 31.95
CA ARG A 519 18.69 5.63 32.32
C ARG A 519 19.15 5.51 33.78
N LEU A 520 18.25 5.15 34.69
CA LEU A 520 18.61 4.90 36.10
C LEU A 520 19.54 3.70 36.25
N GLU A 521 19.32 2.64 35.48
CA GLU A 521 20.25 1.49 35.42
C GLU A 521 21.62 1.92 34.85
N LEU A 522 21.64 2.69 33.76
CA LEU A 522 22.86 3.18 33.13
C LEU A 522 23.67 4.12 34.02
N VAL A 523 23.04 5.03 34.77
CA VAL A 523 23.76 5.96 35.66
C VAL A 523 24.40 5.23 36.83
N SER A 524 23.73 4.18 37.34
CA SER A 524 24.30 3.30 38.36
C SER A 524 25.53 2.55 37.83
N ALA A 525 25.48 2.06 36.59
CA ALA A 525 26.58 1.40 35.92
C ALA A 525 27.75 2.36 35.65
N ALA A 526 27.47 3.59 35.19
CA ALA A 526 28.48 4.63 34.98
C ALA A 526 29.23 4.98 36.27
N LYS A 527 28.50 5.08 37.40
CA LYS A 527 29.08 5.31 38.73
C LYS A 527 30.00 4.16 39.15
N LYS A 528 29.58 2.91 38.97
CA LYS A 528 30.41 1.72 39.26
C LYS A 528 31.69 1.67 38.43
N MET A 529 31.63 2.09 37.15
CA MET A 529 32.80 2.15 36.25
C MET A 529 33.70 3.39 36.47
N LYS A 530 33.31 4.33 37.34
CA LYS A 530 33.98 5.64 37.54
C LYS A 530 34.09 6.46 36.24
N ASP A 531 33.15 6.28 35.30
CA ASP A 531 33.07 7.06 34.07
C ASP A 531 32.31 8.36 34.34
N MET A 532 33.03 9.38 34.83
CA MET A 532 32.44 10.65 35.26
C MET A 532 31.86 11.47 34.10
N ASP A 533 32.40 11.35 32.89
CA ASP A 533 31.85 11.98 31.69
C ASP A 533 30.45 11.46 31.39
N ARG A 534 30.28 10.13 31.38
CA ARG A 534 28.96 9.51 31.15
C ARG A 534 28.03 9.75 32.33
N TYR A 535 28.56 9.74 33.56
CA TYR A 535 27.77 10.01 34.76
C TYR A 535 27.18 11.43 34.75
N ALA A 536 27.96 12.45 34.38
CA ALA A 536 27.49 13.83 34.28
C ALA A 536 26.39 13.99 33.20
N LYS A 537 26.59 13.38 32.02
CA LYS A 537 25.58 13.40 30.93
C LYS A 537 24.27 12.74 31.36
N LEU A 538 24.34 11.52 31.88
CA LEU A 538 23.15 10.79 32.32
C LEU A 538 22.45 11.48 33.48
N SER A 539 23.19 12.06 34.42
CA SER A 539 22.60 12.83 35.54
C SER A 539 21.85 14.06 35.03
N ALA A 540 22.39 14.76 34.02
CA ALA A 540 21.70 15.87 33.36
C ALA A 540 20.41 15.41 32.66
N THR A 541 20.47 14.32 31.88
CA THR A 541 19.32 13.76 31.17
C THR A 541 18.25 13.25 32.14
N ILE A 542 18.64 12.60 33.25
CA ILE A 542 17.71 12.12 34.28
C ILE A 542 17.01 13.29 34.99
N ALA A 543 17.75 14.35 35.35
CA ALA A 543 17.16 15.56 35.93
C ALA A 543 16.11 16.20 35.00
N CYS A 544 16.30 16.06 33.69
CA CYS A 544 15.40 16.56 32.66
C CYS A 544 14.26 15.60 32.26
N THR A 545 14.27 14.36 32.76
CA THR A 545 13.26 13.35 32.40
C THR A 545 11.95 13.61 33.18
N GLN A 546 10.89 13.98 32.47
CA GLN A 546 9.62 14.42 33.08
C GLN A 546 8.81 13.27 33.70
N GLU A 547 9.06 12.04 33.26
CA GLU A 547 8.39 10.82 33.73
C GLU A 547 8.84 10.39 35.14
N LEU A 548 9.94 10.95 35.65
CA LEU A 548 10.46 10.65 36.98
C LEU A 548 9.94 11.64 38.02
N GLU A 549 9.83 11.16 39.26
CA GLU A 549 9.44 12.01 40.39
C GLU A 549 10.42 13.18 40.59
N ILE A 550 9.89 14.33 41.03
CA ILE A 550 10.67 15.55 41.23
C ILE A 550 11.82 15.37 42.22
N LEU A 551 11.67 14.49 43.22
CA LEU A 551 12.72 14.17 44.19
C LEU A 551 13.92 13.50 43.52
N VAL A 552 13.67 12.53 42.65
CA VAL A 552 14.71 11.83 41.87
C VAL A 552 15.40 12.81 40.93
N ARG A 553 14.62 13.67 40.25
CA ARG A 553 15.17 14.69 39.34
C ARG A 553 16.05 15.70 40.07
N ASN A 554 15.64 16.16 41.25
CA ASN A 554 16.43 17.06 42.09
C ASN A 554 17.71 16.40 42.59
N PHE A 555 17.65 15.13 43.00
CA PHE A 555 18.84 14.39 43.43
C PHE A 555 19.89 14.32 42.31
N TYR A 556 19.49 13.93 41.10
CA TYR A 556 20.42 13.85 39.97
C TYR A 556 20.86 15.22 39.43
N PHE A 557 20.07 16.28 39.65
CA PHE A 557 20.51 17.64 39.39
C PHE A 557 21.69 18.04 40.31
N GLU A 558 21.59 17.75 41.62
CA GLU A 558 22.69 18.02 42.55
C GLU A 558 23.92 17.15 42.24
N GLU A 559 23.74 15.88 41.90
CA GLU A 559 24.84 14.99 41.47
C GLU A 559 25.53 15.49 40.20
N MET A 560 24.76 15.99 39.22
CA MET A 560 25.31 16.63 38.02
C MET A 560 26.19 17.84 38.41
N MET A 561 25.69 18.73 39.27
CA MET A 561 26.42 19.92 39.71
C MET A 561 27.67 19.57 40.52
N ARG A 562 27.59 18.55 41.38
CA ARG A 562 28.72 18.01 42.14
C ARG A 562 29.81 17.49 41.21
N THR A 563 29.45 16.64 40.25
CA THR A 563 30.42 16.08 39.27
C THR A 563 31.03 17.17 38.38
N ILE A 564 30.29 18.22 38.00
CA ILE A 564 30.84 19.36 37.26
C ILE A 564 31.90 20.11 38.10
N ARG A 565 31.62 20.36 39.38
CA ARG A 565 32.47 21.17 40.27
C ARG A 565 33.68 20.42 40.84
N GLU A 566 33.54 19.13 41.11
CA GLU A 566 34.58 18.33 41.75
C GLU A 566 35.37 17.53 40.71
N ASP A 567 34.69 16.70 39.93
CA ASP A 567 35.32 15.68 39.08
C ASP A 567 35.76 16.23 37.71
N LEU A 568 35.04 17.22 37.17
CA LEU A 568 35.30 17.81 35.84
C LEU A 568 36.03 19.16 35.88
N ALA A 569 36.29 19.74 37.06
CA ALA A 569 36.92 21.05 37.21
C ALA A 569 38.29 21.15 36.52
N ASN A 570 39.12 20.10 36.65
CA ASN A 570 40.49 20.07 36.14
C ASN A 570 40.60 19.72 34.64
N LYS A 571 39.49 19.39 33.97
CA LYS A 571 39.48 18.99 32.55
C LYS A 571 39.42 20.21 31.63
N THR A 572 40.26 20.25 30.60
CA THR A 572 40.31 21.37 29.62
C THR A 572 39.14 21.35 28.65
N ASP A 573 38.65 20.17 28.29
CA ASP A 573 37.61 19.98 27.27
C ASP A 573 36.21 19.88 27.87
N THR A 574 35.22 20.40 27.15
CA THR A 574 33.80 20.28 27.48
C THR A 574 33.29 18.86 27.24
N VAL A 575 32.40 18.40 28.10
CA VAL A 575 31.68 17.14 27.97
C VAL A 575 30.50 17.37 27.03
N LEU A 576 30.53 16.75 25.85
CA LEU A 576 29.48 16.94 24.82
C LEU A 576 28.24 16.09 25.10
N ALA A 577 27.07 16.70 25.12
CA ALA A 577 25.76 16.06 25.30
C ALA A 577 24.78 16.46 24.19
N GLU A 578 23.73 15.65 23.97
CA GLU A 578 22.66 16.00 23.04
C GLU A 578 21.69 17.00 23.68
N LEU A 579 21.44 18.11 22.98
CA LEU A 579 20.62 19.21 23.51
C LEU A 579 19.16 18.79 23.69
N ASN A 580 18.61 17.99 22.77
CA ASN A 580 17.18 17.64 22.71
C ASN A 580 16.69 16.84 23.93
N GLU A 581 17.60 16.22 24.69
CA GLU A 581 17.26 15.48 25.90
C GLU A 581 17.00 16.39 27.11
N CYS A 582 17.68 17.54 27.16
CA CYS A 582 17.64 18.46 28.31
C CYS A 582 16.93 19.79 28.00
N PHE A 583 16.94 20.20 26.73
CA PHE A 583 16.41 21.46 26.24
C PHE A 583 15.61 21.24 24.96
N LYS A 584 14.43 21.86 24.85
CA LYS A 584 13.64 21.87 23.62
C LYS A 584 13.71 23.24 22.96
N VAL A 585 14.25 23.33 21.74
CA VAL A 585 14.20 24.56 20.94
C VAL A 585 12.79 24.75 20.40
N LYS A 586 12.11 25.83 20.81
CA LYS A 586 10.74 26.17 20.36
C LYS A 586 10.76 26.94 19.05
N SER A 587 11.58 27.99 18.96
CA SER A 587 11.69 28.80 17.76
C SER A 587 13.02 29.53 17.65
N VAL A 588 13.42 29.81 16.41
CA VAL A 588 14.56 30.64 16.06
C VAL A 588 14.08 31.72 15.11
N THR A 589 14.35 32.99 15.40
CA THR A 589 13.86 34.14 14.61
C THR A 589 14.95 35.19 14.46
N LEU A 590 15.27 35.54 13.22
CA LEU A 590 16.12 36.68 12.91
C LEU A 590 15.30 37.96 13.09
N LEU A 591 15.80 38.90 13.88
CA LEU A 591 15.13 40.17 14.11
C LEU A 591 15.34 41.08 12.89
N PRO A 592 14.28 41.69 12.32
CA PRO A 592 14.40 42.54 11.14
C PRO A 592 15.20 43.82 11.47
N PRO A 593 16.06 44.29 10.55
CA PRO A 593 16.73 45.58 10.72
C PRO A 593 15.73 46.72 10.53
N GLU A 594 15.96 47.87 11.17
CA GLU A 594 15.06 49.05 11.13
C GLU A 594 14.72 49.52 9.69
N ARG A 595 15.57 49.21 8.71
CA ARG A 595 15.45 49.66 7.31
C ARG A 595 15.17 48.54 6.29
N GLY A 596 14.81 47.33 6.75
CA GLY A 596 14.35 46.22 5.89
C GLY A 596 15.43 45.42 5.13
N LEU A 597 16.69 45.86 5.09
CA LEU A 597 17.82 45.13 4.46
C LEU A 597 19.02 45.08 5.41
N TYR A 598 19.71 43.93 5.47
CA TYR A 598 20.99 43.82 6.18
C TYR A 598 22.10 44.39 5.28
N ILE A 599 22.77 45.43 5.76
CA ILE A 599 23.88 46.10 5.07
C ILE A 599 25.18 45.70 5.76
N THR A 600 26.29 45.68 5.02
CA THR A 600 27.62 45.45 5.59
C THR A 600 27.90 46.41 6.75
N GLU A 601 28.53 45.90 7.81
CA GLU A 601 28.86 46.60 9.07
C GLU A 601 27.71 46.82 10.08
N ASN A 602 26.49 46.36 9.79
CA ASN A 602 25.39 46.37 10.77
C ASN A 602 25.35 45.10 11.65
N LYS A 603 24.83 45.26 12.88
CA LYS A 603 24.56 44.15 13.81
C LYS A 603 23.32 43.37 13.37
N VAL A 604 23.43 42.04 13.34
CA VAL A 604 22.33 41.09 13.12
C VAL A 604 22.02 40.40 14.44
N GLN A 605 20.75 40.38 14.83
CA GLN A 605 20.30 39.76 16.06
C GLN A 605 19.42 38.54 15.78
N CYS A 606 19.66 37.46 16.52
CA CYS A 606 18.89 36.22 16.43
C CYS A 606 18.25 35.92 17.79
N ARG A 607 16.92 35.83 17.83
CA ARG A 607 16.15 35.42 19.00
C ARG A 607 15.92 33.91 18.97
N VAL A 608 16.37 33.22 20.02
CA VAL A 608 16.19 31.78 20.21
C VAL A 608 15.34 31.55 21.46
N VAL A 609 14.24 30.82 21.30
CA VAL A 609 13.36 30.44 22.41
C VAL A 609 13.62 28.98 22.75
N ILE A 610 14.11 28.72 23.96
CA ILE A 610 14.49 27.38 24.43
C ILE A 610 13.72 27.06 25.71
N GLU A 611 13.14 25.87 25.77
CA GLU A 611 12.52 25.34 26.96
C GLU A 611 13.49 24.42 27.70
N SER A 612 13.84 24.78 28.94
CA SER A 612 14.66 23.96 29.83
C SER A 612 13.79 23.01 30.65
N PHE A 613 14.17 21.74 30.69
CA PHE A 613 13.52 20.72 31.53
C PHE A 613 14.23 20.50 32.87
N LEU A 614 15.27 21.29 33.18
CA LEU A 614 15.96 21.22 34.45
C LEU A 614 15.02 21.68 35.59
N PRO A 615 15.12 21.08 36.79
CA PRO A 615 14.24 21.41 37.91
C PRO A 615 14.61 22.73 38.63
N LYS A 616 15.83 23.26 38.40
CA LYS A 616 16.36 24.47 39.05
C LYS A 616 17.11 25.35 38.06
N ASP A 617 17.33 26.60 38.44
CA ASP A 617 18.08 27.60 37.68
C ASP A 617 19.55 27.17 37.50
N ILE A 618 20.12 27.44 36.32
CA ILE A 618 21.51 27.10 36.02
C ILE A 618 22.20 28.17 35.17
N LYS A 619 23.51 28.36 35.37
CA LYS A 619 24.29 29.35 34.62
C LYS A 619 24.73 28.78 33.27
N CYS A 620 24.21 29.35 32.18
CA CYS A 620 24.72 29.12 30.82
C CYS A 620 25.91 30.05 30.58
N THR A 621 27.12 29.50 30.53
CA THR A 621 28.34 30.28 30.29
C THR A 621 28.41 30.81 28.87
N LYS A 622 27.91 30.06 27.88
CA LYS A 622 27.90 30.48 26.48
C LYS A 622 26.78 29.80 25.68
N ALA A 623 25.99 30.59 24.97
CA ALA A 623 25.04 30.11 23.97
C ALA A 623 25.52 30.56 22.58
N ALA A 624 25.57 29.65 21.61
CA ALA A 624 26.04 29.96 20.26
C ALA A 624 25.28 29.22 19.16
N ILE A 625 25.20 29.83 17.97
CA ILE A 625 24.70 29.18 16.73
C ILE A 625 25.76 29.31 15.65
N SER A 626 26.21 28.20 15.07
CA SER A 626 27.17 28.25 13.96
C SER A 626 26.55 28.87 12.70
N ILE A 627 27.34 29.62 11.94
CA ILE A 627 26.93 30.24 10.67
C ILE A 627 27.77 29.66 9.54
N GLU A 628 27.10 29.21 8.48
CA GLU A 628 27.74 28.68 7.27
C GLU A 628 27.43 29.58 6.07
N LEU A 629 28.44 29.84 5.23
CA LEU A 629 28.24 30.56 3.97
C LEU A 629 27.50 29.65 2.99
N PHE A 630 26.39 30.12 2.46
CA PHE A 630 25.62 29.41 1.45
C PHE A 630 26.32 29.55 0.09
N LYS A 631 27.23 28.62 -0.24
CA LYS A 631 27.84 28.51 -1.57
C LYS A 631 27.02 27.56 -2.44
N ASP A 632 26.41 28.08 -3.50
CA ASP A 632 25.72 27.30 -4.51
C ASP A 632 26.72 26.86 -5.59
N ASP A 633 27.47 25.78 -5.35
CA ASP A 633 28.54 25.30 -6.25
C ASP A 633 28.03 24.64 -7.54
N LYS A 634 26.80 24.94 -7.99
CA LYS A 634 26.25 24.41 -9.24
C LYS A 634 25.49 25.39 -10.13
N VAL A 635 25.73 26.70 -10.07
CA VAL A 635 25.31 27.62 -11.16
C VAL A 635 26.28 28.80 -11.28
N ALA A 636 27.55 28.54 -11.58
CA ALA A 636 28.52 29.57 -11.90
C ALA A 636 28.93 29.50 -13.38
N GLU A 637 27.96 29.50 -14.30
CA GLU A 637 28.20 29.97 -15.67
C GLU A 637 26.98 30.77 -16.17
N LYS A 638 27.26 32.04 -16.47
CA LYS A 638 26.48 32.99 -17.28
C LYS A 638 25.01 33.22 -16.87
N LYS A 639 24.80 34.18 -15.97
CA LYS A 639 23.62 35.06 -16.04
C LYS A 639 24.06 36.45 -16.53
N PRO A 640 23.42 37.04 -17.56
CA PRO A 640 23.66 38.42 -17.94
C PRO A 640 23.07 39.38 -16.87
N PRO A 641 23.49 40.66 -16.84
CA PRO A 641 23.01 41.61 -15.85
C PRO A 641 21.48 41.76 -15.95
N VAL A 642 20.85 41.80 -14.77
CA VAL A 642 19.41 42.00 -14.59
C VAL A 642 19.02 43.35 -15.17
N LYS A 643 18.31 43.35 -16.31
CA LYS A 643 17.56 44.52 -16.78
C LYS A 643 16.40 44.72 -15.80
N HIS A 644 16.36 45.85 -15.09
CA HIS A 644 15.17 46.28 -14.39
C HIS A 644 14.05 46.47 -15.43
N LYS A 645 13.05 45.58 -15.42
CA LYS A 645 11.82 45.74 -16.19
C LYS A 645 10.96 46.79 -15.50
N THR A 646 10.63 47.85 -16.23
CA THR A 646 9.52 48.74 -15.91
C THR A 646 8.21 48.00 -16.21
N ASP A 647 7.52 47.56 -15.17
CA ASP A 647 6.22 46.90 -15.27
C ASP A 647 5.13 47.92 -15.63
N LEU A 648 4.87 48.09 -16.93
CA LEU A 648 3.69 48.81 -17.46
C LEU A 648 2.79 47.89 -18.27
N SER A 649 2.51 46.68 -17.76
CA SER A 649 1.52 45.78 -18.34
C SER A 649 0.62 45.17 -17.26
N VAL A 650 -0.62 45.63 -17.20
CA VAL A 650 -1.70 45.01 -16.42
C VAL A 650 -2.54 44.21 -17.39
N ASN A 651 -2.67 42.90 -17.17
CA ASN A 651 -3.78 42.14 -17.76
C ASN A 651 -4.23 41.02 -16.82
N CYS A 652 -5.40 41.22 -16.23
CA CYS A 652 -6.27 40.17 -15.73
C CYS A 652 -7.02 39.55 -16.91
N SER A 653 -6.95 38.23 -17.09
CA SER A 653 -8.06 37.49 -17.71
C SER A 653 -8.09 36.05 -17.23
N VAL A 654 -9.23 35.72 -16.63
CA VAL A 654 -9.65 34.38 -16.22
C VAL A 654 -10.07 33.62 -17.47
N GLY A 655 -9.45 32.47 -17.73
CA GLY A 655 -9.72 31.61 -18.88
C GLY A 655 -9.84 30.15 -18.45
N ILE A 656 -11.00 29.59 -18.74
CA ILE A 656 -11.52 28.27 -18.33
C ILE A 656 -10.74 27.12 -18.98
N GLN A 657 -10.56 26.05 -18.19
CA GLN A 657 -9.87 24.81 -18.50
C GLN A 657 -10.61 23.97 -19.55
N THR A 658 -9.87 23.39 -20.51
CA THR A 658 -10.26 22.17 -21.23
C THR A 658 -9.05 21.24 -21.34
N GLY A 659 -9.30 19.95 -21.15
CA GLY A 659 -8.34 18.96 -20.66
C GLY A 659 -7.32 18.40 -21.66
N SER A 660 -6.16 18.05 -21.11
CA SER A 660 -5.37 16.86 -21.48
C SER A 660 -4.46 16.48 -20.29
N PRO A 661 -4.15 15.19 -20.06
CA PRO A 661 -3.65 14.72 -18.77
C PRO A 661 -2.15 15.03 -18.63
N LYS A 662 -1.81 16.00 -17.78
CA LYS A 662 -0.43 16.26 -17.37
C LYS A 662 0.03 15.19 -16.36
N ARG A 663 1.12 14.51 -16.71
CA ARG A 663 1.96 13.73 -15.79
C ARG A 663 2.38 14.61 -14.60
N ASN A 664 2.32 14.03 -13.40
CA ASN A 664 2.79 14.58 -12.13
C ASN A 664 4.18 15.23 -12.21
N VAL A 665 4.23 16.57 -12.30
CA VAL A 665 5.48 17.34 -12.07
C VAL A 665 5.28 18.52 -11.10
N ASP A 666 4.06 19.01 -10.88
CA ASP A 666 3.82 20.27 -10.14
C ASP A 666 3.78 20.15 -8.59
N LYS A 667 4.62 19.31 -7.96
CA LYS A 667 4.78 19.33 -6.48
C LYS A 667 6.23 19.29 -5.97
N ILE A 668 7.22 19.41 -6.85
CA ILE A 668 8.64 19.38 -6.45
C ILE A 668 9.38 20.70 -6.73
N GLU A 669 8.81 21.64 -7.50
CA GLU A 669 9.55 22.85 -7.91
C GLU A 669 9.35 24.10 -7.02
N ASP A 670 8.31 24.18 -6.17
CA ASP A 670 8.10 25.37 -5.31
C ASP A 670 8.83 25.34 -3.95
N ALA A 671 9.51 24.23 -3.62
CA ALA A 671 10.17 24.07 -2.32
C ALA A 671 11.68 24.38 -2.35
N ILE A 672 12.22 24.95 -3.43
CA ILE A 672 13.67 25.18 -3.58
C ILE A 672 13.90 26.63 -4.06
N ASN A 673 14.01 27.61 -3.15
CA ASN A 673 15.01 28.72 -3.20
C ASN A 673 14.79 29.98 -2.30
N SER A 674 13.95 29.98 -1.26
CA SER A 674 13.96 31.13 -0.30
C SER A 674 14.48 30.72 1.08
N LEU A 675 15.50 31.44 1.57
CA LEU A 675 15.85 31.42 3.00
C LEU A 675 14.66 31.98 3.80
N VAL A 676 14.41 31.40 4.98
CA VAL A 676 13.32 31.78 5.88
C VAL A 676 13.90 32.55 7.08
N CYS A 677 13.32 33.69 7.44
CA CYS A 677 13.82 34.52 8.55
C CYS A 677 13.41 34.01 9.94
N SER A 678 12.41 33.13 10.02
CA SER A 678 11.91 32.55 11.28
C SER A 678 11.50 31.10 11.13
N LEU A 679 11.80 30.27 12.12
CA LEU A 679 11.43 28.86 12.16
C LEU A 679 10.85 28.52 13.54
N ARG A 680 9.63 27.99 13.55
CA ARG A 680 9.09 27.28 14.71
C ARG A 680 9.31 25.79 14.50
N LEU A 681 9.98 25.13 15.45
CA LEU A 681 10.34 23.72 15.29
C LEU A 681 9.14 22.77 15.42
N ASP A 682 8.06 23.19 16.07
CA ASP A 682 6.84 22.40 16.13
C ASP A 682 6.13 22.31 14.75
N ASP A 683 6.39 23.24 13.82
CA ASP A 683 5.88 23.21 12.42
C ASP A 683 6.69 22.26 11.50
N LEU A 684 7.88 21.81 11.94
CA LEU A 684 8.71 20.83 11.23
C LEU A 684 8.37 19.38 11.58
N LYS A 685 7.54 19.14 12.60
CA LYS A 685 7.04 17.79 12.87
C LYS A 685 6.13 17.39 11.71
N PRO A 686 6.34 16.21 11.09
CA PRO A 686 5.39 15.73 10.11
C PRO A 686 4.01 15.67 10.78
N ASN A 687 3.00 16.27 10.13
CA ASN A 687 1.60 15.96 10.43
C ASN A 687 1.50 14.45 10.58
N ASN A 688 1.00 14.00 11.74
CA ASN A 688 1.04 12.61 12.18
C ASN A 688 0.88 11.66 10.99
N PRO A 689 1.90 10.85 10.62
CA PRO A 689 1.85 10.04 9.42
C PRO A 689 0.71 9.01 9.44
N LEU A 690 0.16 8.71 10.62
CA LEU A 690 -1.03 7.88 10.82
C LEU A 690 -2.35 8.60 10.50
N LEU A 691 -2.34 9.94 10.40
CA LEU A 691 -3.48 10.78 10.04
C LEU A 691 -3.44 11.24 8.58
N ASN A 692 -2.37 10.89 7.83
CA ASN A 692 -2.35 11.11 6.39
C ASN A 692 -3.30 10.09 5.72
N PRO A 693 -4.28 10.54 4.90
CA PRO A 693 -5.20 9.63 4.23
C PRO A 693 -4.43 8.67 3.33
N LEU A 694 -4.65 7.37 3.51
CA LEU A 694 -4.08 6.32 2.66
C LEU A 694 -4.72 6.43 1.27
N HIS A 695 -3.91 6.70 0.25
CA HIS A 695 -4.35 6.73 -1.15
C HIS A 695 -4.56 5.30 -1.68
N ILE A 696 -5.75 4.77 -1.42
CA ILE A 696 -6.18 3.42 -1.78
C ILE A 696 -7.05 3.47 -3.04
N THR A 697 -6.70 2.68 -4.05
CA THR A 697 -7.45 2.55 -5.31
C THR A 697 -7.75 1.09 -5.61
N SER A 698 -8.99 0.78 -6.00
CA SER A 698 -9.36 -0.57 -6.48
C SER A 698 -8.93 -0.75 -7.93
N GLN A 699 -8.17 -1.81 -8.22
CA GLN A 699 -7.72 -2.14 -9.56
C GLN A 699 -8.25 -3.51 -9.99
N LEU A 700 -8.86 -3.56 -11.17
CA LEU A 700 -9.37 -4.80 -11.76
C LEU A 700 -8.39 -5.25 -12.84
N HIS A 701 -7.75 -6.39 -12.63
CA HIS A 701 -6.85 -7.00 -13.60
C HIS A 701 -7.65 -7.93 -14.49
N TYR A 702 -7.68 -7.64 -15.79
CA TYR A 702 -8.31 -8.46 -16.82
C TYR A 702 -7.25 -9.25 -17.59
N LYS A 703 -7.58 -10.47 -18.00
CA LYS A 703 -6.77 -11.26 -18.93
C LYS A 703 -6.84 -10.67 -20.34
N GLU A 704 -6.00 -11.16 -21.25
CA GLU A 704 -6.01 -10.74 -22.66
C GLU A 704 -7.36 -10.98 -23.36
N ASP A 705 -8.14 -11.96 -22.91
CA ASP A 705 -9.50 -12.25 -23.38
C ASP A 705 -10.58 -11.31 -22.79
N LYS A 706 -10.17 -10.27 -22.05
CA LYS A 706 -11.03 -9.33 -21.31
C LYS A 706 -11.87 -9.95 -20.19
N SER A 707 -11.62 -11.21 -19.80
CA SER A 707 -12.19 -11.80 -18.59
C SER A 707 -11.49 -11.28 -17.33
N LEU A 708 -12.23 -11.06 -16.25
CA LEU A 708 -11.67 -10.56 -15.00
C LEU A 708 -10.81 -11.65 -14.34
N GLN A 709 -9.51 -11.39 -14.17
CA GLN A 709 -8.55 -12.32 -13.56
C GLN A 709 -8.52 -12.17 -12.04
N LYS A 710 -8.44 -10.93 -11.55
CA LYS A 710 -8.45 -10.62 -10.11
C LYS A 710 -8.79 -9.15 -9.86
N ALA A 711 -9.40 -8.87 -8.71
CA ALA A 711 -9.59 -7.53 -8.17
C ALA A 711 -8.59 -7.31 -7.03
N THR A 712 -7.82 -6.23 -7.09
CA THR A 712 -6.81 -5.86 -6.09
C THR A 712 -7.09 -4.47 -5.56
N VAL A 713 -6.56 -4.20 -4.36
CA VAL A 713 -6.61 -2.89 -3.71
C VAL A 713 -5.18 -2.42 -3.61
N GLU A 714 -4.81 -1.38 -4.36
CA GLU A 714 -3.44 -0.87 -4.42
C GLU A 714 -3.32 0.48 -3.69
N CYS A 715 -2.33 0.60 -2.82
CA CYS A 715 -1.92 1.87 -2.24
C CYS A 715 -0.87 2.49 -3.17
N HIS A 716 -1.11 3.70 -3.68
CA HIS A 716 -0.21 4.36 -4.64
C HIS A 716 1.18 4.68 -4.06
N ASN A 717 1.31 4.71 -2.72
CA ASN A 717 2.57 5.05 -2.08
C ASN A 717 2.82 4.16 -0.85
N PRO A 718 3.04 2.84 -1.00
CA PRO A 718 3.12 1.92 0.12
C PRO A 718 4.39 2.13 0.97
N LYS A 719 5.40 2.81 0.41
CA LYS A 719 6.72 3.00 1.02
C LYS A 719 6.77 4.11 2.09
N MET A 720 5.78 5.01 2.14
CA MET A 720 5.78 6.12 3.10
C MET A 720 4.91 5.88 4.36
N PRO A 721 3.63 5.47 4.26
CA PRO A 721 2.74 5.32 5.41
C PRO A 721 2.67 3.88 5.96
N LEU A 722 2.93 2.84 5.14
CA LEU A 722 2.85 1.43 5.54
C LEU A 722 4.23 0.82 5.85
N ARG A 723 5.28 1.64 5.87
CA ARG A 723 6.61 1.18 6.24
C ARG A 723 6.65 0.96 7.75
N ARG A 724 6.62 -0.31 8.12
CA ARG A 724 6.98 -0.78 9.46
C ARG A 724 8.33 -0.15 9.86
N SER A 725 8.37 0.61 10.95
CA SER A 725 9.58 1.33 11.42
C SER A 725 10.78 0.41 11.69
N ASP A 726 10.51 -0.88 11.86
CA ASP A 726 11.45 -2.01 11.94
C ASP A 726 12.14 -2.37 10.61
N SER A 727 11.69 -1.84 9.47
CA SER A 727 12.24 -2.15 8.12
C SER A 727 13.19 -1.09 7.54
N SER A 728 13.45 0.01 8.26
CA SER A 728 14.62 0.84 7.98
C SER A 728 15.82 0.22 8.66
N LYS A 729 16.81 -0.23 7.87
CA LYS A 729 18.17 -0.49 8.37
C LYS A 729 18.50 0.62 9.36
N TYR A 730 18.62 0.25 10.63
CA TYR A 730 18.95 1.14 11.74
C TYR A 730 19.93 2.20 11.27
N ARG A 731 19.46 3.43 11.09
CA ARG A 731 20.34 4.55 10.78
C ARG A 731 21.14 4.72 12.07
N LYS A 732 22.40 4.27 12.11
CA LYS A 732 23.28 4.54 13.24
C LYS A 732 23.21 6.05 13.47
N PRO A 733 22.77 6.53 14.64
CA PRO A 733 22.87 7.94 14.96
C PRO A 733 24.35 8.30 14.86
N SER A 734 24.70 9.13 13.88
CA SER A 734 26.03 9.71 13.80
C SER A 734 26.20 10.56 15.05
N ALA A 735 27.15 10.21 15.92
CA ALA A 735 27.50 11.01 17.08
C ALA A 735 27.60 12.48 16.68
N THR A 736 26.94 13.37 17.42
CA THR A 736 26.87 14.81 17.13
C THR A 736 28.27 15.40 17.23
N ILE A 737 28.97 15.53 16.10
CA ILE A 737 30.29 16.16 16.03
C ILE A 737 30.10 17.68 16.17
N ARG A 738 30.95 18.31 16.97
CA ARG A 738 30.96 19.77 17.16
C ARG A 738 31.35 20.48 15.86
N ASN A 739 30.51 21.38 15.37
CA ASN A 739 30.77 22.18 14.17
C ASN A 739 31.82 23.28 14.42
N ASN A 740 32.26 23.97 13.34
CA ASN A 740 33.13 25.13 13.44
C ASN A 740 32.33 26.38 13.88
N TYR A 741 32.69 26.96 15.03
CA TYR A 741 32.05 28.16 15.59
C TYR A 741 32.85 29.46 15.34
N GLN A 742 33.77 29.50 14.36
CA GLN A 742 34.53 30.71 13.99
C GLN A 742 33.62 31.88 13.57
N LYS A 743 32.56 31.61 12.81
CA LYS A 743 31.46 32.55 12.54
C LYS A 743 30.22 32.03 13.26
N CYS A 744 29.83 32.69 14.35
CA CYS A 744 28.65 32.29 15.12
C CYS A 744 27.90 33.49 15.69
N PHE A 745 26.60 33.31 15.90
CA PHE A 745 25.87 34.13 16.85
C PHE A 745 26.29 33.71 18.25
N SER A 746 26.56 34.64 19.17
CA SER A 746 26.94 34.28 20.53
C SER A 746 26.41 35.24 21.59
N SER A 747 26.22 34.73 22.79
CA SER A 747 25.92 35.48 24.01
C SER A 747 26.47 34.70 25.21
N GLU A 748 26.92 35.42 26.24
CA GLU A 748 27.65 34.87 27.38
C GLU A 748 26.91 35.13 28.70
N ASP A 749 27.13 34.26 29.69
CA ASP A 749 26.63 34.40 31.06
C ASP A 749 25.10 34.62 31.20
N ILE A 750 24.31 33.70 30.64
CA ILE A 750 22.84 33.76 30.68
C ILE A 750 22.28 32.86 31.80
N PRO A 751 21.43 33.37 32.72
CA PRO A 751 20.73 32.52 33.67
C PRO A 751 19.56 31.77 32.98
N LEU A 752 19.64 30.44 32.93
CA LEU A 752 18.56 29.60 32.41
C LEU A 752 17.63 29.19 33.55
N LYS A 753 16.34 29.53 33.44
CA LYS A 753 15.28 29.16 34.38
C LYS A 753 14.56 27.89 33.89
N PRO A 754 13.95 27.09 34.79
CA PRO A 754 13.03 26.03 34.40
C PRO A 754 11.90 26.56 33.50
N GLY A 755 11.60 25.84 32.43
CA GLY A 755 10.60 26.26 31.44
C GLY A 755 11.18 27.14 30.32
N SER A 756 10.40 28.10 29.83
CA SER A 756 10.75 28.86 28.62
C SER A 756 11.76 29.98 28.88
N ASN A 757 12.84 30.02 28.10
CA ASN A 757 13.89 31.03 28.13
C ASN A 757 14.02 31.70 26.76
N ASP A 758 14.06 33.03 26.74
CA ASP A 758 14.30 33.85 25.56
C ASP A 758 15.78 34.28 25.52
N LEU A 759 16.52 33.86 24.49
CA LEU A 759 17.93 34.18 24.30
C LEU A 759 18.07 35.10 23.09
N ILE A 760 18.81 36.20 23.22
CA ILE A 760 19.18 37.09 22.11
C ILE A 760 20.67 36.91 21.86
N LEU A 761 21.03 36.55 20.63
CA LEU A 761 22.40 36.31 20.21
C LEU A 761 22.78 37.30 19.10
N ASP A 762 23.98 37.87 19.17
CA ASP A 762 24.44 38.92 18.25
C ASP A 762 25.51 38.41 17.28
N PHE A 763 25.54 38.97 16.07
CA PHE A 763 26.57 38.76 15.03
C PHE A 763 26.78 40.05 14.21
N THR A 764 28.02 40.35 13.80
CA THR A 764 28.34 41.52 12.94
C THR A 764 28.80 41.05 11.57
N ALA A 765 28.11 41.46 10.51
CA ALA A 765 28.41 41.02 9.14
C ALA A 765 29.47 41.91 8.46
N THR A 766 30.64 41.34 8.18
CA THR A 766 31.78 42.03 7.51
C THR A 766 31.89 41.76 6.02
N GLU A 767 31.19 40.74 5.49
CA GLU A 767 31.29 40.29 4.10
C GLU A 767 29.90 40.22 3.46
N LYS A 768 29.79 40.56 2.16
CA LYS A 768 28.56 40.37 1.38
C LYS A 768 28.33 38.89 1.06
N GLY A 769 27.09 38.42 1.16
CA GLY A 769 26.73 37.04 0.85
C GLY A 769 25.48 36.56 1.58
N ALA A 770 25.06 35.32 1.26
CA ALA A 770 23.96 34.62 1.92
C ALA A 770 24.51 33.67 3.00
N PHE A 771 23.98 33.79 4.22
CA PHE A 771 24.41 33.03 5.39
C PHE A 771 23.29 32.14 5.91
N LYS A 772 23.60 30.89 6.29
CA LYS A 772 22.66 29.91 6.84
C LYS A 772 23.02 29.56 8.29
N LEU A 773 22.00 29.38 9.13
CA LEU A 773 22.19 28.91 10.51
C LEU A 773 22.42 27.38 10.57
N GLY A 774 23.36 26.96 11.41
CA GLY A 774 23.79 25.57 11.58
C GLY A 774 23.53 24.99 12.97
N GLN A 775 24.56 24.46 13.62
CA GLN A 775 24.45 23.78 14.91
C GLN A 775 24.27 24.78 16.06
N ILE A 776 23.37 24.47 17.00
CA ILE A 776 23.18 25.23 18.25
C ILE A 776 24.05 24.59 19.33
N SER A 777 24.77 25.41 20.10
CA SER A 777 25.54 25.01 21.28
C SER A 777 25.10 25.79 22.52
N ILE A 778 24.86 25.09 23.63
CA ILE A 778 24.63 25.67 24.95
C ILE A 778 25.65 25.08 25.91
N THR A 779 26.55 25.90 26.45
CA THR A 779 27.51 25.49 27.47
C THR A 779 27.03 25.89 28.86
N VAL A 780 26.94 24.92 29.76
CA VAL A 780 26.50 25.06 31.13
C VAL A 780 27.69 24.92 32.08
N GLU A 781 27.84 25.87 33.00
CA GLU A 781 28.92 25.90 34.02
C GLU A 781 30.33 25.67 33.42
N GLY A 782 30.53 26.04 32.15
CA GLY A 782 31.81 25.93 31.44
C GLY A 782 32.26 24.50 31.11
N LYS A 783 31.53 23.45 31.52
CA LYS A 783 31.97 22.05 31.40
C LYS A 783 31.04 21.15 30.61
N LEU A 784 29.72 21.40 30.60
CA LEU A 784 28.76 20.56 29.89
C LEU A 784 28.23 21.32 28.66
N GLU A 785 28.54 20.85 27.46
CA GLU A 785 28.16 21.51 26.20
C GLU A 785 27.10 20.68 25.46
N PHE A 786 25.91 21.25 25.32
CA PHE A 786 24.76 20.63 24.67
C PHE A 786 24.70 21.07 23.21
N LEU A 787 24.70 20.10 22.29
CA LEU A 787 24.68 20.35 20.84
C LEU A 787 23.33 19.95 20.21
N SER A 788 22.79 20.79 19.33
CA SER A 788 21.60 20.47 18.51
C SER A 788 21.84 20.70 17.03
N ASN A 789 21.52 19.69 16.23
CA ASN A 789 21.51 19.76 14.75
C ASN A 789 20.15 20.22 14.19
N ALA A 790 19.26 20.74 15.04
CA ALA A 790 17.90 21.19 14.71
C ALA A 790 17.80 22.09 13.46
N LEU A 791 18.78 22.98 13.24
CA LEU A 791 18.71 23.97 12.15
C LEU A 791 19.44 23.52 10.87
N ILE A 792 20.22 22.44 10.90
CA ILE A 792 21.01 21.98 9.73
C ILE A 792 20.10 21.64 8.53
N GLY A 793 18.91 21.08 8.80
CA GLY A 793 17.89 20.80 7.78
C GLY A 793 16.97 21.99 7.46
N GLY A 794 16.94 23.03 8.30
CA GLY A 794 16.09 24.21 8.12
C GLY A 794 16.70 25.21 7.15
N LYS A 795 15.87 25.92 6.37
CA LYS A 795 16.34 26.98 5.45
C LYS A 795 16.49 28.34 6.14
N VAL A 796 16.91 28.37 7.40
CA VAL A 796 16.99 29.63 8.15
C VAL A 796 18.28 30.36 7.81
N GLY A 797 18.18 31.61 7.33
CA GLY A 797 19.34 32.39 6.90
C GLY A 797 19.01 33.84 6.53
N PHE A 798 20.04 34.64 6.22
CA PHE A 798 19.97 36.07 5.89
C PHE A 798 20.95 36.45 4.76
N GLU A 799 20.68 37.56 4.06
CA GLU A 799 21.47 38.08 2.94
C GLU A 799 21.93 39.54 3.19
N VAL A 800 23.13 39.92 2.71
CA VAL A 800 23.77 41.24 2.93
C VAL A 800 24.17 41.93 1.60
N VAL A 801 23.76 43.20 1.32
CA VAL A 801 23.79 43.89 -0.04
C VAL A 801 24.34 45.38 -0.06
N THR A 802 24.59 46.00 -1.26
CA THR A 802 25.10 47.40 -1.56
C THR A 802 24.37 48.08 -2.80
N GLN A 803 24.17 49.43 -2.94
CA GLN A 803 23.24 50.09 -3.94
C GLN A 803 23.74 51.39 -4.73
N GLY A 804 23.28 51.69 -5.98
CA GLY A 804 23.66 52.84 -6.89
C GLY A 804 22.51 53.68 -7.58
N VAL A 805 22.77 54.59 -8.58
CA VAL A 805 21.80 55.55 -9.24
C VAL A 805 20.88 54.91 -10.29
N ASN A 806 19.60 55.33 -10.37
CA ASN A 806 18.60 54.80 -11.31
C ASN A 806 17.72 55.90 -11.97
N VAL A 807 17.31 55.73 -13.23
CA VAL A 807 16.49 56.67 -14.03
C VAL A 807 15.39 55.89 -14.78
N TYR A 808 14.13 56.33 -14.75
CA TYR A 808 13.02 55.67 -15.48
C TYR A 808 11.84 56.61 -15.79
N LEU A 809 10.97 56.22 -16.73
CA LEU A 809 9.74 56.94 -17.09
C LEU A 809 8.54 56.29 -16.37
N ASN A 810 7.68 57.11 -15.77
CA ASN A 810 6.50 56.68 -15.03
C ASN A 810 5.23 57.31 -15.60
N LYS A 811 4.08 56.64 -15.43
CA LYS A 811 2.77 57.21 -15.74
C LYS A 811 2.30 58.03 -14.54
N VAL A 812 1.80 59.25 -14.77
CA VAL A 812 1.14 60.05 -13.71
C VAL A 812 -0.06 59.30 -13.13
N GLU A 813 -0.81 58.63 -14.01
CA GLU A 813 -1.91 57.75 -13.64
C GLU A 813 -1.60 56.30 -14.04
N PRO A 814 -0.99 55.49 -13.14
CA PRO A 814 -0.52 54.14 -13.46
C PRO A 814 -1.62 53.17 -13.89
N LYS A 815 -2.89 53.48 -13.56
CA LYS A 815 -4.07 52.67 -13.90
C LYS A 815 -4.69 53.01 -15.26
N LYS A 816 -4.28 54.10 -15.92
CA LYS A 816 -4.79 54.46 -17.25
C LYS A 816 -3.92 53.83 -18.34
N ASP A 817 -4.60 53.32 -19.35
CA ASP A 817 -3.96 52.78 -20.55
C ASP A 817 -3.52 53.92 -21.46
N LEU A 818 -2.43 53.71 -22.18
CA LEU A 818 -2.04 54.59 -23.27
C LEU A 818 -2.92 54.26 -24.48
N VAL A 819 -3.66 55.25 -24.96
CA VAL A 819 -4.64 55.12 -26.05
C VAL A 819 -4.20 56.01 -27.22
N ALA A 820 -4.06 55.43 -28.40
CA ALA A 820 -3.73 56.17 -29.62
C ALA A 820 -4.88 57.12 -29.99
N GLY A 821 -4.54 58.36 -30.34
CA GLY A 821 -5.49 59.42 -30.65
C GLY A 821 -5.96 60.27 -29.46
N LEU A 822 -5.45 60.04 -28.25
CA LEU A 822 -5.66 60.87 -27.04
C LEU A 822 -4.32 61.36 -26.47
N GLU A 823 -4.32 62.48 -25.73
CA GLU A 823 -3.13 62.98 -25.01
C GLU A 823 -2.97 62.31 -23.62
N HIS A 824 -1.74 61.96 -23.22
CA HIS A 824 -1.43 61.26 -21.96
C HIS A 824 -0.31 61.91 -21.15
N ALA A 825 -0.47 62.07 -19.84
CA ALA A 825 0.55 62.64 -18.94
C ALA A 825 1.53 61.59 -18.38
N MET A 826 2.83 61.90 -18.35
CA MET A 826 3.96 61.07 -17.92
C MET A 826 4.94 61.86 -17.04
N GLU A 827 5.75 61.17 -16.25
CA GLU A 827 6.81 61.74 -15.42
C GLU A 827 8.15 61.03 -15.64
N LEU A 828 9.24 61.77 -15.78
CA LEU A 828 10.61 61.25 -15.78
C LEU A 828 11.16 61.30 -14.34
N VAL A 829 11.54 60.15 -13.77
CA VAL A 829 12.01 60.01 -12.37
C VAL A 829 13.49 59.63 -12.33
N VAL A 830 14.27 60.35 -11.53
CA VAL A 830 15.71 60.14 -11.30
C VAL A 830 15.95 59.93 -9.80
N THR A 831 16.40 58.74 -9.39
CA THR A 831 16.68 58.39 -7.99
C THR A 831 18.19 58.19 -7.76
N CYS A 832 18.79 58.98 -6.87
CA CYS A 832 20.20 58.85 -6.50
C CYS A 832 20.40 57.84 -5.37
N GLY A 833 21.38 56.93 -5.51
CA GLY A 833 21.85 56.06 -4.42
C GLY A 833 22.88 56.78 -3.56
N SER A 834 24.02 56.14 -3.28
CA SER A 834 25.11 56.73 -2.49
C SER A 834 25.99 57.75 -3.25
N THR A 835 25.56 58.27 -4.40
CA THR A 835 26.36 59.13 -5.33
C THR A 835 25.57 60.38 -5.76
N ARG A 836 26.26 61.53 -5.90
CA ARG A 836 25.70 62.87 -6.20
C ARG A 836 25.69 63.18 -7.71
N ILE A 837 24.68 63.89 -8.23
CA ILE A 837 24.59 64.37 -9.63
C ILE A 837 24.75 65.89 -9.70
N GLU A 838 25.64 66.39 -10.56
CA GLU A 838 25.95 67.83 -10.72
C GLU A 838 24.86 68.62 -11.48
N GLU A 839 24.70 69.91 -11.14
CA GLU A 839 23.57 70.78 -11.53
C GLU A 839 23.41 71.04 -13.05
N ASP A 840 24.45 70.84 -13.87
CA ASP A 840 24.42 71.12 -15.32
C ASP A 840 24.16 69.87 -16.21
N SER A 841 23.76 68.76 -15.60
CA SER A 841 23.53 67.50 -16.31
C SER A 841 22.24 67.53 -17.15
N LYS A 842 22.37 67.25 -18.46
CA LYS A 842 21.24 67.21 -19.42
C LYS A 842 20.86 65.79 -19.80
N ILE A 843 19.57 65.45 -19.70
CA ILE A 843 18.97 64.20 -20.19
C ILE A 843 18.24 64.50 -21.51
N SER A 844 18.51 63.75 -22.58
CA SER A 844 17.79 63.88 -23.86
C SER A 844 16.82 62.73 -24.10
N LEU A 845 15.62 63.06 -24.58
CA LEU A 845 14.51 62.15 -24.89
C LEU A 845 14.22 62.20 -26.40
N LYS A 846 14.20 61.05 -27.08
CA LYS A 846 13.87 60.93 -28.51
C LYS A 846 12.79 59.88 -28.76
N THR A 847 11.86 60.10 -29.69
CA THR A 847 10.74 59.18 -29.96
C THR A 847 10.69 58.60 -31.38
N THR A 848 9.97 57.49 -31.53
CA THR A 848 9.60 56.87 -32.82
C THR A 848 8.63 57.73 -33.65
N SER A 849 8.57 57.48 -34.97
CA SER A 849 7.65 58.20 -35.86
C SER A 849 6.19 57.92 -35.52
N GLY A 850 5.44 58.95 -35.12
CA GLY A 850 4.03 58.84 -34.73
C GLY A 850 3.77 59.13 -33.25
N LEU A 851 4.82 59.19 -32.41
CA LEU A 851 4.75 59.62 -31.02
C LEU A 851 5.37 61.01 -30.85
N LEU A 852 4.65 61.93 -30.22
CA LEU A 852 5.08 63.30 -29.93
C LEU A 852 5.13 63.55 -28.41
N ILE A 853 6.10 64.35 -27.96
CA ILE A 853 6.31 64.76 -26.55
C ILE A 853 6.18 66.29 -26.41
N ARG A 854 5.54 66.75 -25.33
CA ARG A 854 5.51 68.16 -24.88
C ARG A 854 5.99 68.26 -23.43
N LEU A 855 6.80 69.28 -23.13
CA LEU A 855 7.17 69.66 -21.75
C LEU A 855 6.12 70.58 -21.17
N SER A 856 5.99 70.59 -19.85
CA SER A 856 4.92 71.32 -19.15
C SER A 856 4.97 72.86 -19.24
N ASP A 857 5.95 73.43 -19.96
CA ASP A 857 5.95 74.86 -20.28
C ASP A 857 4.89 75.14 -21.37
N GLU A 858 3.92 76.00 -21.05
CA GLU A 858 2.70 76.29 -21.84
C GLU A 858 2.94 76.77 -23.29
N PHE A 859 4.19 77.03 -23.69
CA PHE A 859 4.56 77.48 -25.03
C PHE A 859 5.31 76.42 -25.88
N SER A 860 5.46 75.19 -25.39
CA SER A 860 6.24 74.16 -26.11
C SER A 860 5.42 73.40 -27.17
N ILE A 861 5.93 73.39 -28.40
CA ILE A 861 5.36 72.62 -29.52
C ILE A 861 5.67 71.14 -29.32
N MET A 862 4.68 70.28 -29.56
CA MET A 862 4.82 68.82 -29.58
C MET A 862 5.91 68.40 -30.57
N SER A 863 7.02 67.84 -30.07
CA SER A 863 8.19 67.46 -30.86
C SER A 863 8.54 65.99 -30.69
N ARG A 864 9.49 65.48 -31.49
CA ARG A 864 10.03 64.10 -31.36
C ARG A 864 11.30 64.03 -30.53
N GLU A 865 11.84 65.18 -30.13
CA GLU A 865 13.10 65.28 -29.40
C GLU A 865 13.05 66.45 -28.41
N VAL A 866 13.39 66.17 -27.16
CA VAL A 866 13.30 67.09 -26.02
C VAL A 866 14.51 66.89 -25.11
N SER A 867 15.04 67.97 -24.52
CA SER A 867 16.15 67.90 -23.54
C SER A 867 15.77 68.55 -22.21
N VAL A 868 16.13 67.91 -21.10
CA VAL A 868 15.75 68.29 -19.72
C VAL A 868 16.98 68.41 -18.83
N ARG A 869 17.02 69.36 -17.89
CA ARG A 869 18.12 69.54 -16.91
C ARG A 869 17.74 68.92 -15.56
N VAL A 870 18.68 68.22 -14.89
CA VAL A 870 18.43 67.55 -13.59
C VAL A 870 19.61 67.72 -12.62
N ALA A 871 19.32 68.04 -11.36
CA ALA A 871 20.26 68.09 -10.23
C ALA A 871 19.70 67.25 -9.06
N CYS A 872 20.52 66.43 -8.37
CA CYS A 872 20.04 65.55 -7.30
C CYS A 872 21.14 65.16 -6.28
N GLU A 873 20.84 65.27 -4.98
CA GLU A 873 21.72 64.89 -3.87
C GLU A 873 21.68 63.37 -3.57
N PRO A 874 22.67 62.80 -2.83
CA PRO A 874 22.67 61.38 -2.48
C PRO A 874 21.40 60.98 -1.72
N PHE A 875 20.78 59.86 -2.11
CA PHE A 875 19.52 59.35 -1.58
C PHE A 875 18.26 60.19 -1.88
N ASP A 876 18.35 61.19 -2.78
CA ASP A 876 17.23 62.05 -3.17
C ASP A 876 16.60 61.64 -4.52
N THR A 877 15.40 62.15 -4.82
CA THR A 877 14.63 61.82 -6.04
C THR A 877 14.10 63.07 -6.75
N ALA A 878 14.35 63.20 -8.06
CA ALA A 878 13.85 64.28 -8.91
C ALA A 878 12.80 63.77 -9.93
N THR A 879 11.71 64.53 -10.13
CA THR A 879 10.57 64.18 -11.00
C THR A 879 10.23 65.29 -12.00
N ILE A 880 10.17 65.00 -13.32
CA ILE A 880 9.83 65.99 -14.37
C ILE A 880 8.56 65.57 -15.15
N PRO A 881 7.51 66.43 -15.22
CA PRO A 881 6.27 66.15 -15.95
C PRO A 881 6.35 66.38 -17.47
N LEU A 882 5.73 65.48 -18.25
CA LEU A 882 5.75 65.36 -19.72
C LEU A 882 4.34 64.98 -20.26
N THR A 883 3.99 65.37 -21.49
CA THR A 883 2.75 64.93 -22.19
C THR A 883 3.08 64.17 -23.48
N LEU A 884 2.39 63.06 -23.76
CA LEU A 884 2.56 62.19 -24.93
C LEU A 884 1.31 62.13 -25.81
N PHE A 885 1.49 62.07 -27.13
CA PHE A 885 0.41 61.80 -28.10
C PHE A 885 0.87 60.84 -29.20
N ALA A 886 0.08 59.79 -29.45
CA ALA A 886 0.31 58.83 -30.53
C ALA A 886 -0.78 58.93 -31.61
N SER A 887 -0.40 58.96 -32.89
CA SER A 887 -1.37 59.04 -33.99
C SER A 887 -2.07 57.70 -34.29
N LEU A 888 -3.39 57.74 -34.56
CA LEU A 888 -4.17 56.55 -34.92
C LEU A 888 -3.93 56.16 -36.38
N GLN A 889 -3.37 54.97 -36.64
CA GLN A 889 -3.20 54.45 -37.99
C GLN A 889 -4.41 53.59 -38.43
N PRO A 890 -4.81 53.62 -39.72
CA PRO A 890 -5.96 52.85 -40.25
C PRO A 890 -5.71 51.33 -40.42
N ARG A 891 -4.84 50.72 -39.60
CA ARG A 891 -4.46 49.28 -39.68
C ARG A 891 -5.16 48.42 -38.62
N ARG A 892 -5.35 47.13 -38.93
CA ARG A 892 -6.01 46.10 -38.07
C ARG A 892 -5.15 45.61 -36.88
N GLU A 893 -4.16 46.38 -36.44
CA GLU A 893 -3.28 45.97 -35.33
C GLU A 893 -3.94 46.23 -33.98
N ARG A 894 -3.76 45.31 -33.02
CA ARG A 894 -4.42 45.38 -31.70
C ARG A 894 -3.74 46.36 -30.73
N SER A 895 -2.48 46.70 -30.97
CA SER A 895 -1.67 47.64 -30.18
C SER A 895 -0.50 48.16 -31.02
N VAL A 896 -0.17 49.45 -30.90
CA VAL A 896 0.98 50.08 -31.56
C VAL A 896 2.10 50.29 -30.54
N GLU A 897 3.29 49.77 -30.81
CA GLU A 897 4.47 49.95 -29.96
C GLU A 897 5.28 51.17 -30.42
N HIS A 898 5.59 52.06 -29.49
CA HIS A 898 6.43 53.24 -29.67
C HIS A 898 7.59 53.22 -28.68
N VAL A 899 8.81 53.51 -29.13
CA VAL A 899 9.99 53.56 -28.24
C VAL A 899 10.37 55.01 -27.93
N VAL A 900 10.74 55.27 -26.67
CA VAL A 900 11.40 56.50 -26.21
C VAL A 900 12.85 56.16 -25.82
N TRP A 901 13.82 56.83 -26.43
CA TRP A 901 15.24 56.73 -26.10
C TRP A 901 15.64 57.82 -25.11
N ILE A 902 16.17 57.43 -23.95
CA ILE A 902 16.66 58.32 -22.89
C ILE A 902 18.18 58.27 -22.85
N THR A 903 18.86 59.39 -23.14
CA THR A 903 20.32 59.48 -23.09
C THR A 903 20.76 60.28 -21.86
N CYS A 904 21.58 59.69 -21.01
CA CYS A 904 22.10 60.30 -19.78
C CYS A 904 23.64 60.40 -19.82
N PRO A 905 24.28 61.45 -19.26
CA PRO A 905 25.73 61.63 -19.31
C PRO A 905 26.56 60.55 -18.59
N TRP A 906 25.99 59.87 -17.58
CA TRP A 906 26.67 58.87 -16.75
C TRP A 906 26.38 57.42 -17.14
N LEU A 907 25.63 57.20 -18.22
CA LEU A 907 25.36 55.87 -18.78
C LEU A 907 26.07 55.74 -20.13
N GLU A 908 26.81 54.66 -20.33
CA GLU A 908 27.54 54.40 -21.59
C GLU A 908 26.62 54.15 -22.79
N SER A 909 25.33 53.86 -22.56
CA SER A 909 24.34 53.58 -23.61
C SER A 909 23.00 54.24 -23.32
N ALA A 910 22.30 54.64 -24.39
CA ALA A 910 20.95 55.17 -24.29
C ALA A 910 19.97 54.08 -23.83
N MET A 911 19.07 54.44 -22.92
CA MET A 911 18.05 53.56 -22.37
C MET A 911 16.81 53.58 -23.25
N GLU A 912 16.32 52.40 -23.63
CA GLU A 912 15.13 52.25 -24.47
C GLU A 912 13.90 51.95 -23.61
N VAL A 913 12.86 52.79 -23.72
CA VAL A 913 11.58 52.62 -23.02
C VAL A 913 10.47 52.33 -24.03
N PRO A 914 10.01 51.07 -24.16
CA PRO A 914 8.90 50.72 -25.03
C PRO A 914 7.55 51.08 -24.40
N LEU A 915 6.70 51.78 -25.15
CA LEU A 915 5.36 52.22 -24.79
C LEU A 915 4.34 51.59 -25.73
N HIS A 916 3.27 51.02 -25.16
CA HIS A 916 2.23 50.32 -25.93
C HIS A 916 0.94 51.13 -25.93
N PHE A 917 0.47 51.54 -27.11
CA PHE A 917 -0.78 52.28 -27.29
C PHE A 917 -1.87 51.37 -27.86
N SER A 918 -3.02 51.30 -27.21
CA SER A 918 -4.21 50.61 -27.73
C SER A 918 -5.03 51.55 -28.62
N PRO A 919 -5.73 51.04 -29.66
CA PRO A 919 -6.73 51.85 -30.36
C PRO A 919 -7.89 52.21 -29.40
N PRO A 920 -8.69 53.26 -29.69
CA PRO A 920 -9.84 53.61 -28.86
C PRO A 920 -10.98 52.59 -28.97
N MET A 921 -11.18 52.00 -30.16
CA MET A 921 -12.21 51.01 -30.44
C MET A 921 -11.82 50.07 -31.57
N ILE A 922 -12.52 48.93 -31.67
CA ILE A 922 -12.41 47.96 -32.77
C ILE A 922 -13.78 47.74 -33.43
N ALA A 923 -13.80 47.66 -34.76
CA ALA A 923 -14.97 47.27 -35.54
C ALA A 923 -14.90 45.79 -35.93
N SER A 924 -16.01 45.10 -35.77
CA SER A 924 -16.23 43.74 -36.27
C SER A 924 -17.47 43.73 -37.15
N TRP A 925 -17.50 42.92 -38.20
CA TRP A 925 -18.64 42.87 -39.12
C TRP A 925 -19.10 41.44 -39.39
N ARG A 926 -20.38 41.28 -39.74
CA ARG A 926 -21.02 40.01 -40.09
C ARG A 926 -21.96 40.19 -41.28
N LEU A 927 -22.01 39.19 -42.14
CA LEU A 927 -22.99 39.09 -43.22
C LEU A 927 -24.16 38.21 -42.78
N LEU A 928 -25.36 38.78 -42.74
CA LEU A 928 -26.59 38.07 -42.42
C LEU A 928 -27.38 37.82 -43.71
N THR A 929 -27.98 36.63 -43.81
CA THR A 929 -28.73 36.21 -44.98
C THR A 929 -30.17 35.85 -44.61
N SER A 930 -31.13 36.43 -45.33
CA SER A 930 -32.54 36.03 -45.28
C SER A 930 -32.98 35.61 -46.67
N ASN A 931 -33.14 34.31 -46.87
CA ASN A 931 -33.33 33.71 -48.19
C ASN A 931 -32.24 34.17 -49.17
N THR A 932 -32.54 35.08 -50.11
CA THR A 932 -31.57 35.68 -51.03
C THR A 932 -31.05 37.05 -50.60
N ARG A 933 -31.76 37.79 -49.73
CA ARG A 933 -31.38 39.13 -49.23
C ARG A 933 -30.15 39.08 -48.32
N LYS A 934 -29.38 40.17 -48.30
CA LYS A 934 -28.10 40.29 -47.60
C LYS A 934 -28.03 41.55 -46.75
N PHE A 935 -27.60 41.41 -45.51
CA PHE A 935 -27.46 42.50 -44.55
C PHE A 935 -26.05 42.52 -43.97
N VAL A 936 -25.42 43.69 -43.94
CA VAL A 936 -24.11 43.92 -43.33
C VAL A 936 -24.35 44.51 -41.95
N HIS A 937 -23.89 43.79 -40.92
CA HIS A 937 -23.96 44.22 -39.53
C HIS A 937 -22.56 44.53 -39.02
N VAL A 938 -22.31 45.78 -38.61
CA VAL A 938 -21.03 46.22 -38.03
C VAL A 938 -21.24 46.51 -36.55
N THR A 939 -20.36 45.99 -35.69
CA THR A 939 -20.38 46.19 -34.24
C THR A 939 -19.06 46.81 -33.79
N LEU A 940 -19.15 47.93 -33.08
CA LEU A 940 -18.03 48.62 -32.43
C LEU A 940 -17.94 48.27 -30.94
N LYS A 941 -16.72 48.08 -30.47
CA LYS A 941 -16.40 47.81 -29.06
C LYS A 941 -15.17 48.60 -28.62
N SER A 942 -15.20 49.16 -27.41
CA SER A 942 -14.02 49.80 -26.80
C SER A 942 -12.91 48.78 -26.55
N THR A 943 -11.67 49.18 -26.81
CA THR A 943 -10.45 48.40 -26.56
C THR A 943 -9.67 48.93 -25.35
N VAL A 944 -10.19 49.96 -24.69
CA VAL A 944 -9.58 50.61 -23.52
C VAL A 944 -9.99 49.84 -22.26
N ALA A 945 -9.04 49.52 -21.37
CA ALA A 945 -9.32 48.74 -20.14
C ALA A 945 -9.85 49.62 -19.00
N HIS A 946 -9.43 50.89 -18.94
CA HIS A 946 -10.03 51.87 -18.05
C HIS A 946 -11.34 52.44 -18.61
N TYR A 947 -12.19 52.94 -17.71
CA TYR A 947 -13.50 53.47 -18.09
C TYR A 947 -13.35 54.76 -18.91
N VAL A 948 -13.74 54.67 -20.19
CA VAL A 948 -13.85 55.78 -21.13
C VAL A 948 -15.10 55.59 -21.96
N GLN A 949 -15.77 56.69 -22.29
CA GLN A 949 -16.93 56.71 -23.17
C GLN A 949 -16.60 57.52 -24.44
N PHE A 950 -17.01 56.98 -25.58
CA PHE A 950 -16.86 57.61 -26.89
C PHE A 950 -18.24 57.86 -27.51
N ALA A 951 -18.55 59.12 -27.79
CA ALA A 951 -19.73 59.50 -28.56
C ALA A 951 -19.44 59.29 -30.05
N LEU A 952 -20.39 58.65 -30.74
CA LEU A 952 -20.27 58.28 -32.15
C LEU A 952 -21.23 59.09 -33.02
N THR A 953 -20.70 59.76 -34.04
CA THR A 953 -21.50 60.50 -35.02
C THR A 953 -21.11 60.12 -36.44
N GLU A 954 -22.02 60.37 -37.40
CA GLU A 954 -21.76 60.18 -38.85
C GLU A 954 -21.27 58.78 -39.26
N ALA A 955 -21.98 57.73 -38.83
CA ALA A 955 -21.69 56.36 -39.26
C ALA A 955 -22.05 56.17 -40.75
N GLY A 956 -21.08 55.73 -41.55
CA GLY A 956 -21.26 55.50 -42.99
C GLY A 956 -20.64 54.17 -43.44
N LEU A 957 -21.29 53.53 -44.42
CA LEU A 957 -20.76 52.35 -45.11
C LEU A 957 -20.69 52.63 -46.61
N GLN A 958 -19.49 52.60 -47.17
CA GLN A 958 -19.26 52.73 -48.62
C GLN A 958 -18.84 51.37 -49.18
N CYS A 959 -19.51 50.92 -50.25
CA CYS A 959 -19.20 49.67 -50.96
C CYS A 959 -18.78 49.98 -52.40
N ASP A 960 -17.80 49.23 -52.91
CA ASP A 960 -17.30 49.37 -54.29
C ASP A 960 -18.21 48.67 -55.33
N GLY A 961 -18.25 49.20 -56.57
CA GLY A 961 -19.09 48.75 -57.69
C GLY A 961 -20.56 49.20 -57.63
N ASN A 962 -21.36 48.95 -58.69
CA ASN A 962 -22.78 49.35 -58.89
C ASN A 962 -23.81 48.86 -57.81
N ASN A 963 -23.36 48.47 -56.61
CA ASN A 963 -24.19 47.94 -55.54
C ASN A 963 -24.66 49.08 -54.63
N THR A 964 -25.98 49.27 -54.53
CA THR A 964 -26.56 50.27 -53.63
C THR A 964 -26.77 49.69 -52.23
N VAL A 965 -26.50 50.49 -51.20
CA VAL A 965 -26.63 50.10 -49.80
C VAL A 965 -27.75 50.93 -49.17
N SER A 966 -28.73 50.27 -48.55
CA SER A 966 -29.77 50.95 -47.78
C SER A 966 -29.37 51.00 -46.32
N ASP A 967 -29.33 52.20 -45.74
CA ASP A 967 -29.13 52.39 -44.31
C ASP A 967 -30.39 51.95 -43.53
N LEU A 968 -30.22 51.01 -42.61
CA LEU A 968 -31.28 50.53 -41.70
C LEU A 968 -31.08 51.02 -40.26
N ASN A 969 -30.15 51.94 -40.03
CA ASN A 969 -29.86 52.50 -38.72
C ASN A 969 -30.99 53.46 -38.26
N PRO A 970 -31.17 53.64 -36.93
CA PRO A 970 -32.16 54.58 -36.39
C PRO A 970 -31.86 56.03 -36.81
N LYS A 971 -32.85 56.75 -37.34
CA LYS A 971 -32.70 58.14 -37.86
C LYS A 971 -32.45 59.23 -36.79
N LYS A 972 -32.50 58.91 -35.49
CA LYS A 972 -32.16 59.80 -34.37
C LYS A 972 -30.93 59.24 -33.64
N SER A 973 -29.76 59.39 -34.24
CA SER A 973 -28.52 58.73 -33.83
C SER A 973 -27.60 59.58 -32.93
N ASP A 974 -28.05 60.73 -32.43
CA ASP A 974 -27.24 61.68 -31.63
C ASP A 974 -26.76 61.14 -30.27
N HIS A 975 -27.18 59.93 -29.88
CA HIS A 975 -26.86 59.30 -28.59
C HIS A 975 -26.14 57.95 -28.73
N MET A 976 -25.56 57.62 -29.89
CA MET A 976 -24.81 56.38 -30.05
C MET A 976 -23.47 56.47 -29.30
N MET A 977 -23.24 55.55 -28.36
CA MET A 977 -22.05 55.54 -27.50
C MET A 977 -21.36 54.18 -27.54
N VAL A 978 -20.04 54.18 -27.39
CA VAL A 978 -19.23 52.99 -27.10
C VAL A 978 -18.45 53.24 -25.82
N ALA A 979 -18.47 52.28 -24.89
CA ALA A 979 -17.80 52.43 -23.61
C ALA A 979 -17.05 51.15 -23.21
N SER A 980 -16.06 51.32 -22.34
CA SER A 980 -15.22 50.22 -21.83
C SER A 980 -15.95 49.28 -20.85
N ASP A 981 -17.17 49.60 -20.43
CA ASP A 981 -18.03 48.78 -19.55
C ASP A 981 -18.73 47.61 -20.28
N GLY A 982 -18.51 47.47 -21.59
CA GLY A 982 -19.16 46.48 -22.44
C GLY A 982 -20.24 47.04 -23.34
N THR A 983 -20.56 48.33 -23.26
CA THR A 983 -21.48 49.01 -24.18
C THR A 983 -20.92 48.99 -25.61
N THR A 984 -21.61 48.28 -26.50
CA THR A 984 -21.28 48.17 -27.93
C THR A 984 -22.29 48.90 -28.80
N ALA A 985 -21.83 49.56 -29.86
CA ALA A 985 -22.70 50.14 -30.88
C ALA A 985 -22.81 49.18 -32.07
N SER A 986 -24.02 48.95 -32.57
CA SER A 986 -24.31 48.11 -33.74
C SER A 986 -24.99 48.90 -34.83
N PHE A 987 -24.52 48.73 -36.06
CA PHE A 987 -25.05 49.36 -37.26
C PHE A 987 -25.38 48.31 -38.32
N MET A 988 -26.47 48.50 -39.05
CA MET A 988 -26.96 47.55 -40.04
C MET A 988 -27.31 48.24 -41.36
N TRP A 989 -26.89 47.61 -42.45
CA TRP A 989 -27.23 48.03 -43.81
C TRP A 989 -27.74 46.86 -44.63
N GLU A 990 -28.69 47.10 -45.53
CA GLU A 990 -29.12 46.13 -46.53
C GLU A 990 -28.37 46.34 -47.85
N LEU A 991 -27.86 45.25 -48.42
CA LEU A 991 -27.29 45.26 -49.77
C LEU A 991 -28.43 45.10 -50.79
N LEU A 992 -28.75 46.16 -51.52
CA LEU A 992 -29.76 46.16 -52.57
C LEU A 992 -29.13 45.66 -53.87
N LYS A 993 -29.17 44.33 -54.07
CA LYS A 993 -28.66 43.67 -55.28
C LYS A 993 -29.67 42.66 -55.83
N ASP A 994 -29.72 42.51 -57.15
CA ASP A 994 -30.56 41.50 -57.82
C ASP A 994 -30.14 40.07 -57.37
N PRO A 995 -31.06 39.28 -56.78
CA PRO A 995 -30.75 37.99 -56.16
C PRO A 995 -30.28 36.87 -57.12
N LEU A 996 -30.35 37.07 -58.44
CA LEU A 996 -30.08 36.04 -59.46
C LEU A 996 -28.71 36.20 -60.17
N VAL A 997 -27.90 37.21 -59.85
CA VAL A 997 -26.60 37.45 -60.51
C VAL A 997 -25.42 37.01 -59.63
N LYS A 998 -24.54 36.14 -60.15
CA LYS A 998 -23.30 35.70 -59.48
C LYS A 998 -22.44 36.92 -59.12
N ALA A 999 -22.27 37.17 -57.83
CA ALA A 999 -21.63 38.37 -57.33
C ALA A 999 -20.11 38.19 -57.10
N GLY A 1000 -19.29 39.10 -57.64
CA GLY A 1000 -17.84 39.18 -57.35
C GLY A 1000 -17.51 39.78 -55.97
N PRO A 1001 -16.24 39.74 -55.55
CA PRO A 1001 -15.78 40.27 -54.26
C PRO A 1001 -16.03 41.78 -54.16
N MET A 1002 -16.48 42.24 -53.00
CA MET A 1002 -16.85 43.63 -52.73
C MET A 1002 -15.96 44.22 -51.62
N LYS A 1003 -15.26 45.32 -51.91
CA LYS A 1003 -14.54 46.10 -50.89
C LYS A 1003 -15.50 47.07 -50.22
N SER A 1004 -15.45 47.15 -48.90
CA SER A 1004 -16.31 48.03 -48.10
C SER A 1004 -15.50 48.80 -47.07
N ILE A 1005 -15.84 50.06 -46.86
CA ILE A 1005 -15.20 50.94 -45.87
C ILE A 1005 -16.27 51.43 -44.91
N PHE A 1006 -16.11 51.08 -43.64
CA PHE A 1006 -16.90 51.65 -42.54
C PHE A 1006 -16.16 52.86 -41.96
N SER A 1007 -16.87 53.97 -41.75
CA SER A 1007 -16.35 55.18 -41.12
C SER A 1007 -17.31 55.72 -40.06
N VAL A 1008 -16.77 56.26 -38.97
CA VAL A 1008 -17.53 56.94 -37.91
C VAL A 1008 -16.65 58.00 -37.24
N GLN A 1009 -17.23 59.12 -36.81
CA GLN A 1009 -16.53 60.11 -35.98
C GLN A 1009 -16.67 59.73 -34.51
N TYR A 1010 -15.58 59.85 -33.74
CA TYR A 1010 -15.59 59.59 -32.29
C TYR A 1010 -15.04 60.76 -31.49
N GLN A 1011 -15.62 60.99 -30.31
CA GLN A 1011 -15.15 61.98 -29.33
C GLN A 1011 -15.23 61.42 -27.91
N ALA A 1012 -14.16 61.58 -27.13
CA ALA A 1012 -14.14 61.15 -25.73
C ALA A 1012 -15.04 62.07 -24.88
N THR A 1013 -15.96 61.49 -24.11
CA THR A 1013 -16.91 62.26 -23.29
C THR A 1013 -16.21 62.75 -22.03
N GLY A 1014 -16.03 64.08 -21.89
CA GLY A 1014 -15.39 64.71 -20.72
C GLY A 1014 -14.02 65.39 -20.97
N GLY A 1015 -13.51 65.42 -22.21
CA GLY A 1015 -12.32 66.19 -22.59
C GLY A 1015 -12.64 67.30 -23.61
N GLU A 1016 -11.81 68.35 -23.67
CA GLU A 1016 -11.92 69.45 -24.66
C GLU A 1016 -11.41 69.04 -26.07
N GLU A 1017 -11.17 67.75 -26.32
CA GLU A 1017 -10.60 67.27 -27.56
C GLU A 1017 -11.62 67.31 -28.74
N PRO A 1018 -11.17 67.61 -29.97
CA PRO A 1018 -12.02 67.60 -31.16
C PRO A 1018 -12.42 66.17 -31.58
N ALA A 1019 -13.55 66.03 -32.28
CA ALA A 1019 -13.98 64.76 -32.86
C ALA A 1019 -12.97 64.27 -33.92
N ARG A 1020 -12.69 62.96 -33.91
CA ARG A 1020 -11.69 62.32 -34.79
C ARG A 1020 -12.30 61.17 -35.60
N PRO A 1021 -11.85 60.93 -36.84
CA PRO A 1021 -12.39 59.86 -37.66
C PRO A 1021 -11.82 58.49 -37.28
N PHE A 1022 -12.69 57.49 -37.20
CA PHE A 1022 -12.35 56.07 -37.13
C PHE A 1022 -12.77 55.38 -38.44
N VAL A 1023 -11.84 54.67 -39.08
CA VAL A 1023 -12.06 54.03 -40.39
C VAL A 1023 -11.65 52.57 -40.35
N CYS A 1024 -12.52 51.68 -40.84
CA CYS A 1024 -12.29 50.24 -40.89
C CYS A 1024 -12.63 49.66 -42.27
N PRO A 1025 -11.62 49.31 -43.09
CA PRO A 1025 -11.83 48.62 -44.37
C PRO A 1025 -12.00 47.10 -44.20
N PHE A 1026 -12.95 46.51 -44.95
CA PHE A 1026 -13.18 45.07 -45.02
C PHE A 1026 -13.73 44.59 -46.37
N ASP A 1027 -13.52 43.30 -46.67
CA ASP A 1027 -13.91 42.69 -47.94
C ASP A 1027 -15.02 41.65 -47.73
N ILE A 1028 -16.07 41.69 -48.56
CA ILE A 1028 -17.18 40.73 -48.58
C ILE A 1028 -17.03 39.84 -49.81
N GLN A 1029 -16.86 38.53 -49.59
CA GLN A 1029 -16.70 37.53 -50.64
C GLN A 1029 -17.83 36.49 -50.57
N ASP A 1030 -18.13 35.82 -51.70
CA ASP A 1030 -19.02 34.66 -51.77
C ASP A 1030 -20.40 34.85 -51.10
N TYR A 1031 -20.99 36.03 -51.25
CA TYR A 1031 -22.23 36.41 -50.59
C TYR A 1031 -23.50 36.09 -51.39
N THR A 1032 -23.47 35.16 -52.34
CA THR A 1032 -24.69 34.74 -53.08
C THR A 1032 -25.27 33.48 -52.46
N THR A 1033 -26.57 33.44 -52.12
CA THR A 1033 -27.20 32.22 -51.57
C THR A 1033 -27.30 31.15 -52.65
N LEU A 1034 -26.71 29.98 -52.41
CA LEU A 1034 -26.65 28.86 -53.33
C LEU A 1034 -27.67 27.77 -52.98
N PHE A 1035 -27.78 27.41 -51.70
CA PHE A 1035 -28.64 26.34 -51.21
C PHE A 1035 -29.55 26.81 -50.07
N VAL A 1036 -30.79 26.34 -50.09
CA VAL A 1036 -31.76 26.49 -49.00
C VAL A 1036 -32.00 25.14 -48.36
N VAL A 1037 -31.74 25.04 -47.06
CA VAL A 1037 -31.92 23.82 -46.27
C VAL A 1037 -33.19 23.95 -45.42
N ARG A 1038 -34.12 23.00 -45.59
CA ARG A 1038 -35.35 22.89 -44.82
C ARG A 1038 -35.37 21.57 -44.06
N THR A 1039 -35.66 21.61 -42.76
CA THR A 1039 -35.82 20.43 -41.91
C THR A 1039 -37.25 20.32 -41.41
N ARG A 1040 -37.78 19.11 -41.35
CA ARG A 1040 -39.11 18.77 -40.82
C ARG A 1040 -39.03 17.46 -40.03
N LEU A 1041 -39.74 17.37 -38.93
CA LEU A 1041 -39.84 16.14 -38.13
C LEU A 1041 -41.22 15.50 -38.33
N GLU A 1042 -41.24 14.18 -38.51
CA GLU A 1042 -42.45 13.36 -38.61
C GLU A 1042 -42.44 12.25 -37.53
N PRO A 1043 -43.58 11.94 -36.88
CA PRO A 1043 -43.66 10.86 -35.91
C PRO A 1043 -43.55 9.48 -36.58
N CYS A 1044 -43.18 8.44 -35.81
CA CYS A 1044 -43.05 7.07 -36.31
C CYS A 1044 -44.41 6.49 -36.77
N LYS A 1045 -44.38 5.54 -37.73
CA LYS A 1045 -45.57 4.90 -38.31
C LYS A 1045 -46.45 4.31 -37.20
N GLY A 1046 -47.68 4.84 -37.07
CA GLY A 1046 -48.65 4.44 -36.03
C GLY A 1046 -48.79 5.40 -34.85
N SER A 1047 -48.06 6.54 -34.83
CA SER A 1047 -48.20 7.60 -33.83
C SER A 1047 -48.50 8.95 -34.48
N ASP A 1048 -49.47 9.70 -33.96
CA ASP A 1048 -49.81 11.05 -34.45
C ASP A 1048 -48.94 12.15 -33.84
N PHE A 1049 -48.21 11.85 -32.75
CA PHE A 1049 -47.42 12.84 -32.00
C PHE A 1049 -45.98 12.37 -31.77
N CYS A 1050 -45.05 13.32 -31.69
CA CYS A 1050 -43.67 13.08 -31.27
C CYS A 1050 -43.62 12.98 -29.73
N ARG A 1051 -43.08 11.89 -29.19
CA ARG A 1051 -42.94 11.65 -27.75
C ARG A 1051 -41.48 11.43 -27.37
N ALA A 1052 -41.11 11.84 -26.16
CA ALA A 1052 -39.80 11.56 -25.60
C ALA A 1052 -39.57 10.04 -25.53
N SER A 1053 -38.34 9.63 -25.86
CA SER A 1053 -37.91 8.23 -25.96
C SER A 1053 -38.61 7.41 -27.06
N GLN A 1054 -39.32 8.04 -28.01
CA GLN A 1054 -39.91 7.39 -29.18
C GLN A 1054 -39.18 7.81 -30.46
N MET A 1055 -38.94 6.84 -31.35
CA MET A 1055 -38.37 7.09 -32.68
C MET A 1055 -39.22 8.10 -33.46
N CYS A 1056 -38.59 9.03 -34.15
CA CYS A 1056 -39.17 10.01 -35.06
C CYS A 1056 -38.30 10.10 -36.33
N CYS A 1057 -38.89 10.50 -37.45
CA CYS A 1057 -38.18 10.66 -38.72
C CYS A 1057 -37.90 12.14 -38.99
N LEU A 1058 -36.63 12.53 -39.04
CA LEU A 1058 -36.18 13.86 -39.48
C LEU A 1058 -36.00 13.87 -41.00
N GLN A 1059 -36.87 14.59 -41.70
CA GLN A 1059 -36.76 14.88 -43.12
C GLN A 1059 -35.91 16.13 -43.36
N LEU A 1060 -34.82 15.95 -44.10
CA LEU A 1060 -33.92 17.01 -44.56
C LEU A 1060 -34.12 17.24 -46.06
N ASN A 1061 -34.59 18.44 -46.42
CA ASN A 1061 -34.77 18.88 -47.80
C ASN A 1061 -33.71 19.93 -48.17
N VAL A 1062 -32.87 19.61 -49.15
CA VAL A 1062 -31.86 20.53 -49.69
C VAL A 1062 -32.31 20.99 -51.08
N GLN A 1063 -32.56 22.28 -51.24
CA GLN A 1063 -32.98 22.90 -52.50
C GLN A 1063 -31.87 23.82 -53.02
N ARG A 1064 -31.51 23.67 -54.30
CA ARG A 1064 -30.61 24.60 -55.01
C ARG A 1064 -31.41 25.83 -55.47
N VAL A 1065 -30.93 27.04 -55.17
CA VAL A 1065 -31.61 28.31 -55.50
C VAL A 1065 -30.86 29.13 -56.55
N ASN A 1066 -29.54 28.99 -56.65
CA ASN A 1066 -28.72 29.59 -57.71
C ASN A 1066 -27.79 28.54 -58.33
N GLU A 1067 -27.32 28.77 -59.56
CA GLU A 1067 -26.41 27.84 -60.24
C GLU A 1067 -25.05 27.70 -59.53
N THR A 1068 -24.55 26.47 -59.44
CA THR A 1068 -23.29 26.14 -58.77
C THR A 1068 -22.57 25.00 -59.45
N GLU A 1069 -21.24 25.04 -59.43
CA GLU A 1069 -20.36 23.95 -59.85
C GLU A 1069 -20.31 22.79 -58.83
N HIS A 1070 -20.90 22.97 -57.64
CA HIS A 1070 -20.89 21.99 -56.56
C HIS A 1070 -22.10 21.06 -56.62
N THR A 1071 -21.92 19.84 -57.14
CA THR A 1071 -22.98 18.83 -57.29
C THR A 1071 -23.00 17.76 -56.19
N SER A 1072 -21.90 17.60 -55.46
CA SER A 1072 -21.76 16.64 -54.36
C SER A 1072 -21.69 17.36 -53.01
N LEU A 1073 -22.66 17.10 -52.14
CA LEU A 1073 -22.85 17.80 -50.87
C LEU A 1073 -22.86 16.80 -49.72
N MET A 1074 -22.10 17.04 -48.67
CA MET A 1074 -22.16 16.26 -47.44
C MET A 1074 -23.06 17.00 -46.44
N TYR A 1075 -24.12 16.35 -45.97
CA TYR A 1075 -24.88 16.83 -44.82
C TYR A 1075 -24.38 16.16 -43.55
N GLU A 1076 -24.43 16.90 -42.45
CA GLU A 1076 -24.11 16.43 -41.12
C GLU A 1076 -25.10 17.00 -40.11
N VAL A 1077 -25.71 16.13 -39.32
CA VAL A 1077 -26.67 16.53 -38.29
C VAL A 1077 -25.94 16.77 -36.97
N LEU A 1078 -25.92 18.03 -36.57
CA LEU A 1078 -25.37 18.51 -35.30
C LEU A 1078 -26.53 18.55 -34.29
N ALA A 1079 -26.79 17.40 -33.67
CA ALA A 1079 -27.78 17.25 -32.61
C ALA A 1079 -27.14 17.54 -31.25
N ASP A 1080 -27.82 18.34 -30.42
CA ASP A 1080 -27.48 18.44 -29.00
C ASP A 1080 -27.86 17.12 -28.32
N GLN A 1081 -26.85 16.41 -27.83
CA GLN A 1081 -27.00 15.08 -27.23
C GLN A 1081 -27.82 15.08 -25.92
N THR A 1082 -28.09 16.24 -25.34
CA THR A 1082 -28.99 16.38 -24.20
C THR A 1082 -30.46 16.39 -24.62
N MET A 1083 -30.76 16.81 -25.85
CA MET A 1083 -32.11 16.98 -26.37
C MET A 1083 -32.51 15.91 -27.40
N TRP A 1084 -31.56 15.44 -28.21
CA TRP A 1084 -31.81 14.57 -29.35
C TRP A 1084 -30.77 13.44 -29.42
N ALA A 1085 -31.23 12.22 -29.64
CA ALA A 1085 -30.41 11.09 -30.06
C ALA A 1085 -30.62 10.84 -31.56
N VAL A 1086 -29.55 10.84 -32.34
CA VAL A 1086 -29.59 10.45 -33.76
C VAL A 1086 -29.30 8.96 -33.84
N LEU A 1087 -30.22 8.20 -34.41
CA LEU A 1087 -30.16 6.75 -34.48
C LEU A 1087 -29.75 6.36 -35.91
N GLY A 1088 -28.58 5.73 -36.05
CA GLY A 1088 -28.01 5.39 -37.36
C GLY A 1088 -26.96 6.40 -37.83
N ARG A 1089 -27.00 6.78 -39.12
CA ARG A 1089 -25.98 7.63 -39.74
C ARG A 1089 -26.23 9.11 -39.39
N THR A 1090 -25.24 9.77 -38.79
CA THR A 1090 -25.29 11.21 -38.46
C THR A 1090 -24.92 12.12 -39.62
N ALA A 1091 -24.35 11.57 -40.69
CA ALA A 1091 -23.92 12.30 -41.86
C ALA A 1091 -23.99 11.44 -43.13
N GLY A 1092 -24.12 12.08 -44.29
CA GLY A 1092 -24.21 11.40 -45.58
C GLY A 1092 -24.01 12.34 -46.77
N VAL A 1093 -23.71 11.76 -47.93
CA VAL A 1093 -23.47 12.52 -49.17
C VAL A 1093 -24.74 12.51 -50.03
N ILE A 1094 -25.15 13.69 -50.48
CA ILE A 1094 -26.21 13.93 -51.46
C ILE A 1094 -25.55 14.37 -52.75
N THR A 1095 -25.82 13.66 -53.85
CA THR A 1095 -25.42 14.08 -55.20
C THR A 1095 -26.63 14.66 -55.91
N THR A 1096 -26.61 15.96 -56.17
CA THR A 1096 -27.65 16.66 -56.94
C THR A 1096 -27.32 16.62 -58.43
N GLU A 1097 -28.24 16.14 -59.26
CA GLU A 1097 -28.08 16.17 -60.73
C GLU A 1097 -28.10 17.61 -61.26
N CYS A 1098 -27.28 17.88 -62.28
CA CYS A 1098 -26.96 19.26 -62.69
C CYS A 1098 -28.18 20.06 -63.22
N ALA A 1099 -29.22 19.40 -63.70
CA ALA A 1099 -30.32 20.01 -64.47
C ALA A 1099 -31.68 20.11 -63.74
N SER A 1100 -31.90 19.47 -62.59
CA SER A 1100 -33.19 19.57 -61.86
C SER A 1100 -33.08 20.55 -60.68
N ALA A 1101 -34.13 21.36 -60.47
CA ALA A 1101 -34.28 22.23 -59.30
C ALA A 1101 -35.02 21.53 -58.14
N ASP A 1102 -35.25 20.23 -58.29
CA ASP A 1102 -36.06 19.45 -57.36
C ASP A 1102 -35.32 19.24 -56.02
N PRO A 1103 -36.02 19.37 -54.89
CA PRO A 1103 -35.42 19.22 -53.58
C PRO A 1103 -34.99 17.77 -53.35
N GLN A 1104 -33.75 17.57 -52.92
CA GLN A 1104 -33.28 16.27 -52.46
C GLN A 1104 -33.70 16.06 -51.01
N CYS A 1105 -34.44 14.98 -50.76
CA CYS A 1105 -34.97 14.62 -49.43
C CYS A 1105 -34.17 13.46 -48.83
N VAL A 1106 -33.69 13.64 -47.60
CA VAL A 1106 -33.03 12.60 -46.80
C VAL A 1106 -33.81 12.39 -45.52
N ALA A 1107 -34.17 11.13 -45.22
CA ALA A 1107 -34.83 10.73 -43.99
C ALA A 1107 -33.82 10.15 -43.00
N LEU A 1108 -33.85 10.62 -41.76
CA LEU A 1108 -32.95 10.22 -40.68
C LEU A 1108 -33.77 9.85 -39.44
N ASP A 1109 -33.41 8.76 -38.76
CA ASP A 1109 -34.06 8.38 -37.52
C ASP A 1109 -33.47 9.16 -36.35
N VAL A 1110 -34.33 9.86 -35.61
CA VAL A 1110 -33.97 10.63 -34.42
C VAL A 1110 -34.95 10.35 -33.30
N MET A 1111 -34.50 10.48 -32.06
CA MET A 1111 -35.30 10.27 -30.87
C MET A 1111 -35.11 11.45 -29.93
N PRO A 1112 -36.18 12.20 -29.58
CA PRO A 1112 -36.07 13.25 -28.58
C PRO A 1112 -35.91 12.61 -27.20
N LEU A 1113 -35.00 13.15 -26.39
CA LEU A 1113 -34.65 12.62 -25.07
C LEU A 1113 -35.45 13.28 -23.94
N VAL A 1114 -36.01 14.45 -24.20
CA VAL A 1114 -36.78 15.25 -23.24
C VAL A 1114 -38.09 15.72 -23.85
N ALA A 1115 -39.09 16.00 -23.00
CA ALA A 1115 -40.36 16.60 -23.41
C ALA A 1115 -40.26 18.14 -23.40
N GLY A 1116 -41.09 18.81 -24.19
CA GLY A 1116 -41.14 20.27 -24.31
C GLY A 1116 -40.94 20.79 -25.74
N TYR A 1117 -40.76 22.11 -25.88
CA TYR A 1117 -40.49 22.75 -27.16
C TYR A 1117 -39.00 22.68 -27.49
N LEU A 1118 -38.62 21.72 -28.30
CA LEU A 1118 -37.22 21.49 -28.66
C LEU A 1118 -36.89 22.16 -30.00
N PRO A 1119 -35.74 22.87 -30.12
CA PRO A 1119 -35.25 23.29 -31.42
C PRO A 1119 -34.94 22.06 -32.28
N LEU A 1120 -35.25 22.15 -33.58
CA LEU A 1120 -34.88 21.09 -34.52
C LEU A 1120 -33.35 20.90 -34.56
N PRO A 1121 -32.85 19.66 -34.74
CA PRO A 1121 -31.42 19.41 -34.93
C PRO A 1121 -30.83 20.27 -36.05
N THR A 1122 -29.70 20.90 -35.79
CA THR A 1122 -29.06 21.78 -36.78
C THR A 1122 -28.36 20.91 -37.82
N VAL A 1123 -28.51 21.24 -39.10
CA VAL A 1123 -27.83 20.52 -40.18
C VAL A 1123 -26.78 21.41 -40.80
N ARG A 1124 -25.54 20.93 -40.82
CA ARG A 1124 -24.41 21.54 -41.53
C ARG A 1124 -24.30 20.93 -42.92
N LEU A 1125 -24.09 21.78 -43.93
CA LEU A 1125 -23.86 21.36 -45.30
C LEU A 1125 -22.44 21.77 -45.70
N SER A 1126 -21.70 20.85 -46.31
CA SER A 1126 -20.31 21.04 -46.76
C SER A 1126 -20.16 20.53 -48.19
N LYS A 1127 -19.20 21.09 -48.93
CA LYS A 1127 -18.83 20.62 -50.27
C LYS A 1127 -18.11 19.28 -50.14
N TYR A 1128 -18.59 18.25 -50.81
CA TYR A 1128 -17.96 16.92 -50.80
C TYR A 1128 -17.12 16.72 -52.06
N ILE A 1129 -15.82 16.54 -51.88
CA ILE A 1129 -14.89 16.24 -52.98
C ILE A 1129 -14.46 14.78 -52.82
N ALA A 1130 -14.95 13.92 -53.72
CA ALA A 1130 -14.64 12.50 -53.72
C ALA A 1130 -13.14 12.25 -53.98
N ALA A 1131 -12.60 11.17 -53.40
CA ALA A 1131 -11.26 10.69 -53.70
C ALA A 1131 -11.14 10.31 -55.18
N ASN A 1132 -10.06 10.72 -55.82
CA ASN A 1132 -9.81 10.41 -57.22
C ASN A 1132 -9.37 8.95 -57.35
N THR A 1133 -10.13 8.11 -58.05
CA THR A 1133 -9.92 6.65 -58.11
C THR A 1133 -8.66 6.23 -58.90
N LYS A 1134 -7.91 7.18 -59.47
CA LYS A 1134 -6.63 6.93 -60.17
C LYS A 1134 -5.38 7.13 -59.31
N ASP A 1135 -5.48 7.78 -58.15
CA ASP A 1135 -4.35 7.99 -57.23
C ASP A 1135 -4.67 7.35 -55.87
N SER A 1136 -3.92 6.32 -55.50
CA SER A 1136 -4.10 5.52 -54.27
C SER A 1136 -3.82 6.27 -52.96
N SER A 1137 -3.43 7.55 -53.04
CA SER A 1137 -3.15 8.43 -51.89
C SER A 1137 -4.15 9.58 -51.70
N SER A 1138 -5.18 9.72 -52.55
CA SER A 1138 -6.17 10.79 -52.40
C SER A 1138 -7.31 10.36 -51.47
N HIS A 1139 -7.52 11.11 -50.38
CA HIS A 1139 -8.66 10.92 -49.47
C HIS A 1139 -9.77 11.93 -49.76
N PRO A 1140 -11.06 11.59 -49.54
CA PRO A 1140 -12.16 12.52 -49.75
C PRO A 1140 -12.02 13.72 -48.80
N ARG A 1141 -12.18 14.94 -49.33
CA ARG A 1141 -12.04 16.19 -48.56
C ARG A 1141 -13.36 16.96 -48.49
N LEU A 1142 -13.58 17.61 -47.36
CA LEU A 1142 -14.75 18.42 -47.08
C LEU A 1142 -14.34 19.89 -47.01
N GLU A 1143 -15.02 20.76 -47.76
CA GLU A 1143 -14.81 22.21 -47.69
C GLU A 1143 -16.09 22.92 -47.22
N PRO A 1144 -16.02 23.81 -46.21
CA PRO A 1144 -17.18 24.54 -45.74
C PRO A 1144 -17.64 25.57 -46.77
N PHE A 1145 -18.94 25.86 -46.79
CA PHE A 1145 -19.47 26.99 -47.55
C PHE A 1145 -19.27 28.31 -46.79
N SER A 1146 -19.11 29.41 -47.53
CA SER A 1146 -19.03 30.75 -46.97
C SER A 1146 -20.37 31.14 -46.30
N PRO A 1147 -20.39 31.95 -45.23
CA PRO A 1147 -21.60 32.23 -44.44
C PRO A 1147 -22.81 32.78 -45.23
N GLY A 1148 -22.57 33.40 -46.40
CA GLY A 1148 -23.62 33.92 -47.28
C GLY A 1148 -24.20 32.92 -48.29
N GLN A 1149 -23.65 31.71 -48.40
CA GLN A 1149 -23.98 30.74 -49.46
C GLN A 1149 -25.07 29.74 -49.08
N ILE A 1150 -25.32 29.50 -47.80
CA ILE A 1150 -26.38 28.59 -47.36
C ILE A 1150 -27.37 29.34 -46.49
N TYR A 1151 -28.65 29.19 -46.80
CA TYR A 1151 -29.73 29.66 -45.96
C TYR A 1151 -30.44 28.50 -45.27
N HIS A 1152 -30.46 28.52 -43.94
CA HIS A 1152 -31.15 27.52 -43.12
C HIS A 1152 -32.53 28.04 -42.72
N ALA A 1153 -33.57 27.62 -43.43
CA ALA A 1153 -34.93 28.08 -43.19
C ALA A 1153 -35.56 27.54 -41.88
N GLY A 1154 -35.00 26.45 -41.33
CA GLY A 1154 -35.47 25.80 -40.11
C GLY A 1154 -34.82 26.26 -38.81
N LYS A 1155 -33.82 27.15 -38.85
CA LYS A 1155 -32.91 27.43 -37.71
C LYS A 1155 -33.59 28.03 -36.46
N ALA A 1156 -34.82 28.53 -36.60
CA ALA A 1156 -35.63 29.07 -35.51
C ALA A 1156 -36.91 28.27 -35.23
N LYS A 1157 -37.09 27.11 -35.88
CA LYS A 1157 -38.27 26.25 -35.66
C LYS A 1157 -38.07 25.36 -34.44
N GLN A 1158 -39.13 25.25 -33.64
CA GLN A 1158 -39.22 24.33 -32.51
C GLN A 1158 -40.32 23.29 -32.78
N VAL A 1159 -40.17 22.10 -32.19
CA VAL A 1159 -41.16 21.03 -32.21
C VAL A 1159 -41.59 20.73 -30.78
N HIS A 1160 -42.89 20.58 -30.57
CA HIS A 1160 -43.44 20.19 -29.28
C HIS A 1160 -43.36 18.65 -29.12
N VAL A 1161 -42.57 18.19 -28.15
CA VAL A 1161 -42.40 16.78 -27.82
C VAL A 1161 -43.19 16.48 -26.54
N LEU A 1162 -44.08 15.48 -26.61
CA LEU A 1162 -44.89 15.04 -25.49
C LEU A 1162 -44.13 14.06 -24.57
N PRO A 1163 -44.53 13.89 -23.30
CA PRO A 1163 -43.95 12.89 -22.41
C PRO A 1163 -44.16 11.44 -22.88
N PRO A 1164 -43.33 10.49 -22.42
CA PRO A 1164 -43.40 9.08 -22.79
C PRO A 1164 -44.72 8.42 -22.34
N MET A 1165 -45.20 7.39 -23.07
CA MET A 1165 -46.45 6.70 -22.72
C MET A 1165 -46.33 5.88 -21.41
N PRO A 1166 -47.37 5.87 -20.55
CA PRO A 1166 -47.45 4.98 -19.37
C PRO A 1166 -47.45 3.48 -19.77
N LYS A 1167 -46.77 2.63 -18.98
CA LYS A 1167 -46.50 1.21 -19.28
C LYS A 1167 -47.68 0.21 -19.12
N GLU A 1168 -48.94 0.65 -19.02
CA GLU A 1168 -50.07 -0.25 -18.66
C GLU A 1168 -50.83 -0.91 -19.83
N HIS A 1169 -50.41 -0.79 -21.09
CA HIS A 1169 -51.13 -1.39 -22.24
C HIS A 1169 -50.25 -2.15 -23.24
N LEU A 1170 -49.40 -3.07 -22.76
CA LEU A 1170 -48.70 -4.05 -23.61
C LEU A 1170 -48.66 -5.44 -22.94
N GLU A 1171 -49.84 -6.03 -22.71
CA GLU A 1171 -49.99 -7.48 -22.77
C GLU A 1171 -50.86 -7.81 -24.00
N PRO A 1172 -50.31 -8.46 -25.04
CA PRO A 1172 -51.11 -9.26 -25.95
C PRO A 1172 -51.14 -10.69 -25.44
N THR A 1173 -52.36 -11.14 -25.17
CA THR A 1173 -52.78 -12.52 -24.93
C THR A 1173 -52.23 -13.50 -25.98
N ALA A 1174 -51.91 -14.70 -25.51
CA ALA A 1174 -51.45 -15.85 -26.28
C ALA A 1174 -52.30 -16.16 -27.54
N ASN A 1175 -51.60 -16.37 -28.65
CA ASN A 1175 -51.77 -17.50 -29.59
C ASN A 1175 -50.54 -17.62 -30.48
#